data_AF-A0A093V7K4-F1
#
_entry.id   AF-A0A093V7K4-F1
#
_cell.length_a   1.000
_cell.length_b   1.000
_cell.length_c   1.000
_cell.angle_alpha   90.00
_cell.angle_beta   90.00
_cell.angle_gamma   90.00
#
_symmetry.space_group_name_H-M   'P 1'
#
loop_
_entity.id
_entity.type
_entity.pdbx_description
1 polymer ?
#
loop_
_entity_poly.entity_id
_entity_poly.type
_entity_poly.pdbx_seq_one_letter_code
_entity_poly.pdbx_strand_id
1 'polypeptide(L)'
;MSWSQVDDNRYERALRDNETFIKMLADSARQLNREHWAINVVATVTPMGSIAMEDLISLFREAWKALRFKHPTIAAYVMDETRYIYDVPDETALTEWATETFRVVDNRTVDEVIASTTVNPYATMTYFPQTCQLPGHAQHWRTDSVGGFMPMDDFLDLASRSVPVDTSSLPWGEETRRLAPSIEEAAGLLSATTSEEDKKLAQQTVAGFGLTVGAIGIASHAAAETVPGGTRISCLQLSEQETNAVVKACKDKQISVTAAVHASVAGANYALAAPEDKHKHYTSTIRFSFRPFLPKPYSGREYASTIFTSGWMFPVLAELSWAERAMAYHAEYRKGLTPEFISAHREYAIGLCNFLQSMPAGPPSPYDVDISSLGVIERLLAREKGTPQRGILVDQVSGGLEMVNRQCAEDWGDVIVAPVEDSDEVCVAVDAAPEVVETPWAVEVAEATDAVETVEAEAAVPLAPWVIDPAATVTGTSMNCISDAPRVNDETPGLSAPVPVTASEQTAVVVPATEHPYETRLCFTLAKKTAEYYERSLIAKTAKLFTEPHSIPTNNTEPLITDHRPDGKAVFNTEIPAPLSWQKLPSGSAIALSYSTTEFPANLDGGKDIAKYQSYLQSPPGLTVPGGSVLRVVDLNPGSLSPMHRTLSLDYGVVMEGEIDLLLDSGEVRHMKRGDIIIQRGTMHAWRNPSKTDWARVFFVMQESQPVQLEDGKTLGEDDGMGTA
;
A
#
# COMPACT_ATOMS: atom_id res chain seq x y z
N MET A 1 -30.86 10.97 -21.27
CA MET A 1 -31.16 10.17 -22.48
C MET A 1 -29.88 9.48 -22.90
N SER A 2 -29.99 8.30 -23.50
CA SER A 2 -28.89 7.59 -24.16
C SER A 2 -28.36 8.39 -25.36
N TRP A 3 -27.30 7.90 -26.01
CA TRP A 3 -26.87 8.43 -27.31
C TRP A 3 -27.99 8.39 -28.34
N SER A 4 -28.24 9.52 -28.99
CA SER A 4 -29.18 9.66 -30.10
C SER A 4 -28.49 10.30 -31.30
N GLN A 5 -28.73 9.75 -32.49
CA GLN A 5 -28.36 10.38 -33.75
C GLN A 5 -29.22 11.65 -33.94
N VAL A 6 -28.58 12.78 -34.27
CA VAL A 6 -29.25 14.07 -34.50
C VAL A 6 -29.07 14.59 -35.92
N ASP A 7 -27.95 14.26 -36.57
CA ASP A 7 -27.69 14.47 -38.01
C ASP A 7 -27.07 13.19 -38.59
N ASP A 8 -26.94 13.09 -39.92
CA ASP A 8 -26.45 11.89 -40.63
C ASP A 8 -25.15 11.31 -40.02
N ASN A 9 -24.20 12.17 -39.63
CA ASN A 9 -22.91 11.78 -39.05
C ASN A 9 -22.77 12.11 -37.55
N ARG A 10 -23.78 12.67 -36.88
CA ARG A 10 -23.64 13.22 -35.51
C ARG A 10 -24.53 12.53 -34.49
N TYR A 11 -23.92 12.16 -33.37
CA TYR A 11 -24.58 11.58 -32.20
C TYR A 11 -24.36 12.49 -30.99
N GLU A 12 -25.39 12.70 -30.18
CA GLU A 12 -25.27 13.39 -28.89
C GLU A 12 -25.97 12.66 -27.76
N ARG A 13 -25.52 12.93 -26.52
CA ARG A 13 -26.27 12.70 -25.28
C ARG A 13 -25.97 13.80 -24.27
N ALA A 14 -26.80 13.92 -23.24
CA ALA A 14 -26.42 14.71 -22.07
C ALA A 14 -25.26 14.03 -21.31
N LEU A 15 -24.41 14.81 -20.66
CA LEU A 15 -23.66 14.35 -19.49
C LEU A 15 -24.65 13.97 -18.38
N ARG A 16 -24.33 12.91 -17.65
CA ARG A 16 -25.16 12.40 -16.55
C ARG A 16 -24.51 12.71 -15.20
N ASP A 17 -25.14 12.28 -14.12
CA ASP A 17 -24.93 12.86 -12.79
C ASP A 17 -23.46 12.70 -12.30
N ASN A 18 -22.86 11.52 -12.44
CA ASN A 18 -21.45 11.24 -12.07
C ASN A 18 -20.43 11.92 -13.01
N GLU A 19 -20.73 11.97 -14.31
CA GLU A 19 -19.87 12.65 -15.29
C GLU A 19 -19.86 14.16 -15.05
N THR A 20 -21.01 14.73 -14.67
CA THR A 20 -21.16 16.15 -14.33
C THR A 20 -20.36 16.52 -13.09
N PHE A 21 -20.42 15.70 -12.03
CA PHE A 21 -19.60 15.86 -10.82
C PHE A 21 -18.11 15.98 -11.15
N ILE A 22 -17.59 15.06 -11.99
CA ILE A 22 -16.17 15.01 -12.33
C ILE A 22 -15.80 16.11 -13.34
N LYS A 23 -16.72 16.48 -14.24
CA LYS A 23 -16.54 17.62 -15.15
C LYS A 23 -16.41 18.94 -14.38
N MET A 24 -17.23 19.16 -13.35
CA MET A 24 -17.15 20.34 -12.47
C MET A 24 -15.79 20.43 -11.76
N LEU A 25 -15.22 19.31 -11.32
CA LEU A 25 -13.89 19.28 -10.71
C LEU A 25 -12.80 19.53 -11.75
N ALA A 26 -12.88 18.91 -12.94
CA ALA A 26 -11.93 19.13 -14.03
C ALA A 26 -11.87 20.60 -14.48
N ASP A 27 -13.03 21.26 -14.60
CA ASP A 27 -13.16 22.66 -15.03
C ASP A 27 -12.59 23.67 -14.03
N SER A 28 -12.34 23.29 -12.77
CA SER A 28 -11.71 24.18 -11.76
C SER A 28 -10.34 24.70 -12.19
N ALA A 29 -9.64 23.96 -13.05
CA ALA A 29 -8.33 24.32 -13.60
C ALA A 29 -8.39 25.12 -14.91
N ARG A 30 -9.58 25.29 -15.52
CA ARG A 30 -9.74 25.77 -16.91
C ARG A 30 -9.18 27.17 -17.15
N GLN A 31 -9.17 28.04 -16.13
CA GLN A 31 -8.52 29.36 -16.18
C GLN A 31 -7.00 29.30 -16.39
N LEU A 32 -6.36 28.16 -16.13
CA LEU A 32 -4.94 27.90 -16.37
C LEU A 32 -4.68 27.17 -17.71
N ASN A 33 -5.72 27.02 -18.54
CA ASN A 33 -5.70 26.21 -19.78
C ASN A 33 -5.29 24.73 -19.54
N ARG A 34 -5.71 24.17 -18.41
CA ARG A 34 -5.49 22.77 -18.00
C ARG A 34 -6.78 22.18 -17.45
N GLU A 35 -6.84 20.86 -17.35
CA GLU A 35 -7.93 20.12 -16.71
C GLU A 35 -7.42 19.45 -15.44
N HIS A 36 -8.15 19.64 -14.33
CA HIS A 36 -7.85 18.91 -13.11
C HIS A 36 -8.26 17.44 -13.28
N TRP A 37 -7.48 16.54 -12.67
CA TRP A 37 -7.67 15.09 -12.71
C TRP A 37 -7.52 14.45 -14.09
N ALA A 38 -7.00 15.14 -15.11
CA ALA A 38 -6.76 14.50 -16.40
C ALA A 38 -5.83 13.27 -16.26
N ILE A 39 -6.27 12.15 -16.85
CA ILE A 39 -5.66 10.82 -16.76
C ILE A 39 -4.46 10.77 -17.70
N ASN A 40 -3.32 10.32 -17.18
CA ASN A 40 -2.15 9.96 -17.96
C ASN A 40 -1.86 8.47 -17.74
N VAL A 41 -1.69 7.73 -18.84
CA VAL A 41 -1.30 6.31 -18.85
C VAL A 41 -0.12 6.16 -19.78
N VAL A 42 1.01 5.69 -19.26
CA VAL A 42 2.26 5.53 -20.01
C VAL A 42 2.56 4.04 -20.15
N ALA A 43 2.88 3.60 -21.37
CA ALA A 43 3.50 2.31 -21.63
C ALA A 43 4.90 2.52 -22.24
N THR A 44 5.89 1.79 -21.76
CA THR A 44 7.20 1.62 -22.43
C THR A 44 7.18 0.28 -23.16
N VAL A 45 7.52 0.26 -24.44
CA VAL A 45 7.36 -0.93 -25.29
C VAL A 45 8.59 -1.26 -26.12
N THR A 46 8.81 -2.55 -26.37
CA THR A 46 9.90 -3.05 -27.21
C THR A 46 9.32 -3.88 -28.37
N PRO A 47 9.64 -3.56 -29.64
CA PRO A 47 9.19 -4.35 -30.78
C PRO A 47 9.87 -5.73 -30.83
N MET A 48 9.13 -6.75 -31.26
CA MET A 48 9.59 -8.14 -31.32
C MET A 48 9.51 -8.72 -32.73
N GLY A 49 10.49 -9.57 -33.06
CA GLY A 49 10.53 -10.35 -34.30
C GLY A 49 10.67 -9.48 -35.54
N SER A 50 9.64 -9.44 -36.37
CA SER A 50 9.61 -8.72 -37.67
C SER A 50 9.04 -7.30 -37.59
N ILE A 51 8.82 -6.72 -36.41
CA ILE A 51 8.50 -5.30 -36.28
C ILE A 51 9.82 -4.52 -36.19
N ALA A 52 10.11 -3.68 -37.19
CA ALA A 52 11.27 -2.80 -37.17
C ALA A 52 10.97 -1.52 -36.37
N MET A 53 11.99 -0.88 -35.80
CA MET A 53 11.83 0.30 -34.95
C MET A 53 11.33 1.51 -35.76
N GLU A 54 11.83 1.65 -36.98
CA GLU A 54 11.46 2.65 -37.97
C GLU A 54 9.97 2.56 -38.41
N ASP A 55 9.37 1.36 -38.35
CA ASP A 55 7.97 1.15 -38.75
C ASP A 55 6.98 1.65 -37.68
N LEU A 56 7.40 1.71 -36.40
CA LEU A 56 6.52 1.94 -35.25
C LEU A 56 5.69 3.23 -35.37
N ILE A 57 6.26 4.32 -35.89
CA ILE A 57 5.53 5.59 -36.08
C ILE A 57 4.30 5.39 -37.00
N SER A 58 4.45 4.59 -38.06
CA SER A 58 3.36 4.31 -39.00
C SER A 58 2.34 3.32 -38.40
N LEU A 59 2.82 2.24 -37.80
CA LEU A 59 1.99 1.21 -37.16
C LEU A 59 1.13 1.80 -36.04
N PHE A 60 1.71 2.64 -35.19
CA PHE A 60 0.99 3.30 -34.10
C PHE A 60 -0.01 4.34 -34.61
N ARG A 61 0.28 5.10 -35.67
CA ARG A 61 -0.68 6.05 -36.25
C ARG A 61 -1.88 5.35 -36.88
N GLU A 62 -1.67 4.21 -37.54
CA GLU A 62 -2.76 3.38 -38.08
C GLU A 62 -3.55 2.68 -36.97
N ALA A 63 -2.87 2.12 -35.96
CA ALA A 63 -3.50 1.51 -34.79
C ALA A 63 -4.35 2.52 -34.02
N TRP A 64 -3.95 3.80 -33.94
CA TRP A 64 -4.73 4.86 -33.29
C TRP A 64 -6.05 5.15 -34.03
N LYS A 65 -6.02 5.21 -35.37
CA LYS A 65 -7.24 5.32 -36.19
C LYS A 65 -8.15 4.10 -36.03
N ALA A 66 -7.59 2.89 -36.04
CA ALA A 66 -8.35 1.66 -35.80
C ALA A 66 -8.91 1.59 -34.36
N LEU A 67 -8.19 2.17 -33.38
CA LEU A 67 -8.66 2.26 -32.00
C LEU A 67 -9.89 3.17 -31.88
N ARG A 68 -9.98 4.28 -32.63
CA ARG A 68 -11.20 5.10 -32.69
C ARG A 68 -12.41 4.30 -33.16
N PHE A 69 -12.24 3.42 -34.15
CA PHE A 69 -13.33 2.54 -34.58
C PHE A 69 -13.71 1.50 -33.52
N LYS A 70 -12.75 1.02 -32.71
CA LYS A 70 -13.03 0.09 -31.61
C LYS A 70 -13.70 0.79 -30.42
N HIS A 71 -13.19 1.95 -30.04
CA HIS A 71 -13.52 2.76 -28.86
C HIS A 71 -13.85 4.21 -29.26
N PRO A 72 -15.02 4.48 -29.88
CA PRO A 72 -15.33 5.81 -30.44
C PRO A 72 -15.33 6.95 -29.42
N THR A 73 -15.59 6.64 -28.15
CA THR A 73 -15.58 7.59 -27.02
C THR A 73 -14.22 8.31 -26.85
N ILE A 74 -13.10 7.80 -27.39
CA ILE A 74 -11.81 8.54 -27.38
C ILE A 74 -11.85 9.83 -28.23
N ALA A 75 -12.73 9.87 -29.24
CA ALA A 75 -12.91 10.98 -30.17
C ALA A 75 -14.24 11.74 -29.98
N ALA A 76 -15.03 11.40 -28.95
CA ALA A 76 -16.16 12.21 -28.53
C ALA A 76 -15.68 13.51 -27.82
N TYR A 77 -16.51 14.52 -27.66
CA TYR A 77 -16.15 15.78 -26.98
C TYR A 77 -17.36 16.42 -26.29
N VAL A 78 -17.14 17.29 -25.30
CA VAL A 78 -18.23 18.00 -24.60
C VAL A 78 -18.43 19.40 -25.19
N MET A 79 -19.67 19.72 -25.54
CA MET A 79 -20.13 21.02 -25.98
C MET A 79 -21.10 21.62 -24.96
N ASP A 80 -21.07 22.94 -24.82
CA ASP A 80 -21.91 23.72 -23.89
C ASP A 80 -21.89 23.18 -22.44
N GLU A 81 -20.76 22.58 -22.03
CA GLU A 81 -20.50 21.98 -20.71
C GLU A 81 -21.46 20.86 -20.28
N THR A 82 -22.40 20.46 -21.14
CA THR A 82 -23.57 19.64 -20.78
C THR A 82 -23.90 18.54 -21.78
N ARG A 83 -23.42 18.66 -23.03
CA ARG A 83 -23.70 17.68 -24.10
C ARG A 83 -22.43 16.98 -24.55
N TYR A 84 -22.45 15.66 -24.51
CA TYR A 84 -21.43 14.80 -25.09
C TYR A 84 -21.79 14.57 -26.56
N ILE A 85 -20.85 14.84 -27.47
CA ILE A 85 -21.03 14.75 -28.92
C ILE A 85 -20.00 13.77 -29.49
N TYR A 86 -20.39 12.99 -30.49
CA TYR A 86 -19.50 12.22 -31.34
C TYR A 86 -19.87 12.42 -32.81
N ASP A 87 -18.86 12.68 -33.63
CA ASP A 87 -18.98 12.75 -35.08
C ASP A 87 -18.34 11.52 -35.72
N VAL A 88 -19.11 10.82 -36.56
CA VAL A 88 -18.64 9.75 -37.44
C VAL A 88 -17.70 10.38 -38.48
N PRO A 89 -16.43 9.95 -38.58
CA PRO A 89 -15.49 10.57 -39.50
C PRO A 89 -15.66 10.03 -40.93
N ASP A 90 -15.45 10.89 -41.92
CA ASP A 90 -14.98 10.46 -43.23
C ASP A 90 -13.45 10.29 -43.25
N GLU A 91 -12.88 9.85 -44.37
CA GLU A 91 -11.43 9.63 -44.53
C GLU A 91 -10.58 10.88 -44.24
N THR A 92 -11.09 12.08 -44.59
CA THR A 92 -10.39 13.35 -44.36
C THR A 92 -10.43 13.70 -42.88
N ALA A 93 -11.62 13.70 -42.27
CA ALA A 93 -11.81 13.99 -40.86
C ALA A 93 -11.09 12.98 -39.93
N LEU A 94 -10.99 11.71 -40.34
CA LEU A 94 -10.20 10.69 -39.62
C LEU A 94 -8.71 11.01 -39.65
N THR A 95 -8.19 11.45 -40.80
CA THR A 95 -6.78 11.80 -41.00
C THR A 95 -6.40 13.07 -40.27
N GLU A 96 -7.26 14.10 -40.30
CA GLU A 96 -7.10 15.34 -39.53
C GLU A 96 -7.09 15.05 -38.03
N TRP A 97 -8.09 14.31 -37.53
CA TRP A 97 -8.16 13.90 -36.12
C TRP A 97 -6.92 13.12 -35.67
N ALA A 98 -6.45 12.15 -36.47
CA ALA A 98 -5.25 11.38 -36.15
C ALA A 98 -3.96 12.23 -36.20
N THR A 99 -3.95 13.31 -36.96
CA THR A 99 -2.83 14.26 -37.01
C THR A 99 -2.81 15.18 -35.78
N GLU A 100 -3.98 15.62 -35.30
CA GLU A 100 -4.10 16.44 -34.10
C GLU A 100 -3.77 15.65 -32.81
N THR A 101 -4.26 14.41 -32.74
CA THR A 101 -4.30 13.58 -31.52
C THR A 101 -3.18 12.56 -31.38
N PHE A 102 -2.54 12.11 -32.48
CA PHE A 102 -1.34 11.24 -32.43
C PHE A 102 -0.06 12.02 -32.80
N ARG A 103 0.80 12.22 -31.80
CA ARG A 103 2.01 13.05 -31.89
C ARG A 103 3.27 12.22 -31.75
N VAL A 104 4.38 12.70 -32.33
CA VAL A 104 5.72 12.10 -32.19
C VAL A 104 6.65 13.18 -31.64
N VAL A 105 7.46 12.84 -30.64
CA VAL A 105 8.30 13.80 -29.90
C VAL A 105 9.69 13.23 -29.65
N ASP A 106 10.72 13.85 -30.25
CA ASP A 106 12.11 13.36 -30.18
C ASP A 106 13.01 14.12 -29.20
N ASN A 107 12.63 15.33 -28.75
CA ASN A 107 13.52 16.24 -28.00
C ASN A 107 12.92 16.72 -26.67
N ARG A 108 12.07 15.89 -26.06
CA ARG A 108 11.45 16.15 -24.74
C ARG A 108 11.27 14.83 -24.01
N THR A 109 11.14 14.90 -22.69
CA THR A 109 10.73 13.78 -21.84
C THR A 109 9.21 13.68 -21.72
N VAL A 110 8.71 12.51 -21.28
CA VAL A 110 7.29 12.31 -20.95
C VAL A 110 6.83 13.31 -19.88
N ASP A 111 7.62 13.49 -18.81
CA ASP A 111 7.37 14.47 -17.75
C ASP A 111 7.21 15.89 -18.28
N GLU A 112 8.05 16.32 -19.22
CA GLU A 112 7.95 17.66 -19.81
C GLU A 112 6.70 17.82 -20.67
N VAL A 113 6.29 16.78 -21.39
CA VAL A 113 5.05 16.81 -22.18
C VAL A 113 3.85 16.93 -21.26
N ILE A 114 3.71 16.03 -20.27
CA ILE A 114 2.63 16.07 -19.25
C ILE A 114 2.60 17.42 -18.52
N ALA A 115 3.77 17.93 -18.13
CA ALA A 115 3.90 19.26 -17.51
C ALA A 115 3.41 20.43 -18.36
N SER A 116 3.33 20.25 -19.69
CA SER A 116 2.94 21.26 -20.67
C SER A 116 1.61 20.97 -21.34
N THR A 117 0.90 19.92 -20.93
CA THR A 117 -0.39 19.56 -21.50
C THR A 117 -1.38 20.70 -21.31
N THR A 118 -2.10 21.00 -22.38
CA THR A 118 -3.20 21.96 -22.41
C THR A 118 -4.51 21.24 -22.70
N VAL A 119 -5.64 21.85 -22.35
CA VAL A 119 -6.97 21.33 -22.71
C VAL A 119 -7.03 20.93 -24.20
N ASN A 120 -7.51 19.72 -24.47
CA ASN A 120 -7.84 19.23 -25.80
C ASN A 120 -9.26 18.63 -25.74
N PRO A 121 -10.09 18.72 -26.79
CA PRO A 121 -11.44 18.14 -26.77
C PRO A 121 -11.47 16.60 -26.83
N TYR A 122 -10.36 15.95 -27.21
CA TYR A 122 -10.23 14.50 -27.42
C TYR A 122 -9.22 13.87 -26.45
N ALA A 123 -9.19 12.54 -26.41
CA ALA A 123 -8.02 11.83 -25.91
C ALA A 123 -6.86 11.95 -26.92
N THR A 124 -5.62 11.91 -26.43
CA THR A 124 -4.41 12.03 -27.26
C THR A 124 -3.40 10.93 -26.91
N MET A 125 -2.51 10.64 -27.85
CA MET A 125 -1.41 9.70 -27.72
C MET A 125 -0.13 10.37 -28.23
N THR A 126 0.96 10.30 -27.46
CA THR A 126 2.27 10.78 -27.91
C THR A 126 3.27 9.62 -27.90
N TYR A 127 4.02 9.45 -28.98
CA TYR A 127 5.11 8.47 -29.07
C TYR A 127 6.48 9.16 -28.99
N PHE A 128 7.40 8.54 -28.25
CA PHE A 128 8.77 9.00 -28.05
C PHE A 128 9.74 7.98 -28.63
N PRO A 129 10.23 8.15 -29.88
CA PRO A 129 11.04 7.13 -30.56
C PRO A 129 12.34 6.75 -29.84
N GLN A 130 12.95 7.69 -29.11
CA GLN A 130 14.21 7.46 -28.39
C GLN A 130 14.08 6.54 -27.16
N THR A 131 12.92 6.56 -26.49
CA THR A 131 12.66 5.79 -25.26
C THR A 131 11.59 4.72 -25.45
N CYS A 132 10.99 4.65 -26.65
CA CYS A 132 9.83 3.83 -26.99
C CYS A 132 8.65 3.96 -26.01
N GLN A 133 8.42 5.18 -25.52
CA GLN A 133 7.33 5.49 -24.59
C GLN A 133 6.09 5.99 -25.31
N LEU A 134 4.92 5.59 -24.79
CA LEU A 134 3.58 5.90 -25.26
C LEU A 134 2.72 6.44 -24.11
N PRO A 135 2.87 7.70 -23.68
CA PRO A 135 1.87 8.39 -22.87
C PRO A 135 0.59 8.67 -23.69
N GLY A 136 -0.49 8.03 -23.29
CA GLY A 136 -1.86 8.43 -23.59
C GLY A 136 -2.39 9.40 -22.53
N HIS A 137 -3.10 10.43 -22.96
CA HIS A 137 -3.74 11.44 -22.11
C HIS A 137 -5.23 11.55 -22.42
N ALA A 138 -6.07 11.56 -21.38
CA ALA A 138 -7.52 11.67 -21.52
C ALA A 138 -8.16 12.39 -20.32
N GLN A 139 -9.31 13.00 -20.53
CA GLN A 139 -10.02 13.74 -19.47
C GLN A 139 -10.73 12.78 -18.51
N HIS A 140 -10.72 13.04 -17.20
CA HIS A 140 -11.33 12.11 -16.25
C HIS A 140 -12.86 12.01 -16.40
N TRP A 141 -13.52 13.07 -16.85
CA TRP A 141 -14.97 13.04 -17.13
C TRP A 141 -15.31 12.14 -18.34
N ARG A 142 -14.32 11.77 -19.16
CA ARG A 142 -14.43 10.78 -20.24
C ARG A 142 -14.09 9.38 -19.75
N THR A 143 -13.00 9.23 -18.99
CA THR A 143 -12.41 7.91 -18.69
C THR A 143 -11.86 7.81 -17.27
N ASP A 144 -11.64 6.59 -16.80
CA ASP A 144 -10.84 6.28 -15.61
C ASP A 144 -9.56 5.52 -16.00
N SER A 145 -8.64 5.27 -15.07
CA SER A 145 -7.37 4.63 -15.44
C SER A 145 -7.54 3.20 -15.95
N VAL A 146 -8.58 2.48 -15.53
CA VAL A 146 -8.95 1.18 -16.12
C VAL A 146 -9.33 1.37 -17.60
N GLY A 147 -10.09 2.43 -17.90
CA GLY A 147 -10.43 2.88 -19.24
C GLY A 147 -9.32 3.59 -20.02
N GLY A 148 -8.16 3.84 -19.41
CA GLY A 148 -6.91 4.19 -20.10
C GLY A 148 -6.10 2.94 -20.47
N PHE A 149 -5.91 2.02 -19.51
CA PHE A 149 -5.11 0.80 -19.71
C PHE A 149 -5.78 -0.22 -20.65
N MET A 150 -7.10 -0.45 -20.55
CA MET A 150 -7.79 -1.39 -21.43
C MET A 150 -7.77 -0.98 -22.92
N PRO A 151 -7.94 0.31 -23.30
CA PRO A 151 -7.72 0.74 -24.68
C PRO A 151 -6.25 0.80 -25.10
N MET A 152 -5.31 1.08 -24.19
CA MET A 152 -3.87 0.96 -24.49
C MET A 152 -3.50 -0.48 -24.87
N ASP A 153 -4.01 -1.47 -24.14
CA ASP A 153 -3.83 -2.88 -24.46
C ASP A 153 -4.42 -3.27 -25.83
N ASP A 154 -5.59 -2.73 -26.17
CA ASP A 154 -6.23 -2.92 -27.48
C ASP A 154 -5.49 -2.20 -28.62
N PHE A 155 -4.87 -1.06 -28.33
CA PHE A 155 -4.04 -0.31 -29.26
C PHE A 155 -2.75 -1.07 -29.61
N LEU A 156 -2.08 -1.65 -28.61
CA LEU A 156 -0.90 -2.48 -28.81
C LEU A 156 -1.25 -3.80 -29.51
N ASP A 157 -2.41 -4.41 -29.24
CA ASP A 157 -2.93 -5.52 -30.05
C ASP A 157 -3.05 -5.12 -31.53
N LEU A 158 -3.72 -4.01 -31.83
CA LEU A 158 -3.90 -3.50 -33.20
C LEU A 158 -2.57 -3.23 -33.90
N ALA A 159 -1.59 -2.64 -33.21
CA ALA A 159 -0.26 -2.36 -33.74
C ALA A 159 0.59 -3.63 -34.01
N SER A 160 0.40 -4.68 -33.22
CA SER A 160 1.16 -5.94 -33.33
C SER A 160 0.75 -6.83 -34.51
N ARG A 161 -0.39 -6.55 -35.18
CA ARG A 161 -0.99 -7.45 -36.16
C ARG A 161 -0.10 -7.69 -37.38
N SER A 162 -0.17 -8.91 -37.92
CA SER A 162 0.56 -9.33 -39.14
C SER A 162 -0.01 -8.70 -40.42
N VAL A 163 -1.31 -8.41 -40.43
CA VAL A 163 -1.97 -7.62 -41.46
C VAL A 163 -2.45 -6.33 -40.78
N PRO A 164 -1.92 -5.15 -41.13
CA PRO A 164 -2.41 -3.88 -40.61
C PRO A 164 -3.90 -3.71 -40.91
N VAL A 165 -4.61 -3.04 -40.01
CA VAL A 165 -6.03 -2.73 -40.23
C VAL A 165 -6.14 -1.61 -41.26
N ASP A 166 -6.68 -1.91 -42.43
CA ASP A 166 -7.02 -0.89 -43.43
C ASP A 166 -8.19 -0.05 -42.91
N THR A 167 -7.87 1.13 -42.37
CA THR A 167 -8.86 2.03 -41.77
C THR A 167 -9.81 2.67 -42.79
N SER A 168 -9.48 2.63 -44.09
CA SER A 168 -10.37 3.08 -45.17
C SER A 168 -11.48 2.06 -45.49
N SER A 169 -11.22 0.78 -45.20
CA SER A 169 -12.17 -0.33 -45.40
C SER A 169 -13.14 -0.55 -44.23
N LEU A 170 -12.93 0.11 -43.09
CA LEU A 170 -13.78 -0.04 -41.91
C LEU A 170 -15.18 0.58 -42.15
N PRO A 171 -16.28 -0.08 -41.72
CA PRO A 171 -17.64 0.41 -41.92
C PRO A 171 -17.97 1.50 -40.89
N TRP A 172 -17.35 2.68 -41.05
CA TRP A 172 -17.60 3.87 -40.22
C TRP A 172 -19.10 4.21 -40.17
N GLY A 173 -19.57 4.53 -38.97
CA GLY A 173 -20.98 4.55 -38.59
C GLY A 173 -21.38 3.34 -37.74
N GLU A 174 -20.81 2.14 -37.95
CA GLU A 174 -21.12 0.97 -37.12
C GLU A 174 -20.50 1.05 -35.70
N GLU A 175 -19.44 1.83 -35.52
CA GLU A 175 -18.84 2.05 -34.19
C GLU A 175 -19.76 2.79 -33.23
N THR A 176 -20.75 3.53 -33.73
CA THR A 176 -21.70 4.30 -32.91
C THR A 176 -22.44 3.42 -31.88
N ARG A 177 -22.59 2.13 -32.14
CA ARG A 177 -23.13 1.12 -31.20
C ARG A 177 -22.26 0.93 -29.94
N ARG A 178 -20.97 1.24 -30.04
CA ARG A 178 -19.95 1.19 -28.97
C ARG A 178 -19.69 2.58 -28.34
N LEU A 179 -20.49 3.59 -28.66
CA LEU A 179 -20.46 4.86 -27.93
C LEU A 179 -20.88 4.64 -26.48
N ALA A 180 -20.03 5.05 -25.55
CA ALA A 180 -20.17 4.55 -24.19
C ALA A 180 -21.30 5.25 -23.40
N PRO A 181 -22.13 4.46 -22.69
CA PRO A 181 -23.15 4.99 -21.80
C PRO A 181 -22.52 5.65 -20.57
N SER A 182 -23.33 6.36 -19.80
CA SER A 182 -22.93 6.76 -18.46
C SER A 182 -23.05 5.60 -17.47
N ILE A 183 -22.50 5.79 -16.26
CA ILE A 183 -22.56 4.81 -15.18
C ILE A 183 -24.01 4.51 -14.74
N GLU A 184 -24.89 5.52 -14.71
CA GLU A 184 -26.30 5.39 -14.34
C GLU A 184 -27.11 4.63 -15.41
N GLU A 185 -26.71 4.73 -16.68
CA GLU A 185 -27.30 3.96 -17.77
C GLU A 185 -26.82 2.51 -17.74
N ALA A 186 -25.53 2.28 -17.59
CA ALA A 186 -24.94 0.94 -17.50
C ALA A 186 -25.44 0.16 -16.26
N ALA A 187 -25.70 0.84 -15.15
CA ALA A 187 -26.26 0.27 -13.92
C ALA A 187 -27.80 0.19 -13.91
N GLY A 188 -28.50 0.67 -14.95
CA GLY A 188 -29.97 0.61 -15.04
C GLY A 188 -30.73 1.61 -14.15
N LEU A 189 -30.06 2.63 -13.62
CA LEU A 189 -30.60 3.61 -12.66
C LEU A 189 -31.45 4.71 -13.32
N LEU A 190 -31.51 4.78 -14.66
CA LEU A 190 -32.26 5.82 -15.38
C LEU A 190 -33.79 5.71 -15.28
N SER A 191 -34.32 4.51 -15.01
CA SER A 191 -35.75 4.23 -14.92
C SER A 191 -36.24 3.91 -13.51
N ALA A 192 -35.32 3.85 -12.54
CA ALA A 192 -35.66 3.62 -11.13
C ALA A 192 -36.30 4.88 -10.52
N THR A 193 -37.41 4.70 -9.83
CA THR A 193 -37.90 5.72 -8.89
C THR A 193 -37.05 5.61 -7.63
N THR A 194 -36.22 6.61 -7.37
CA THR A 194 -35.39 6.71 -6.17
C THR A 194 -36.21 6.51 -4.90
N SER A 195 -35.82 5.56 -4.04
CA SER A 195 -36.44 5.37 -2.71
C SER A 195 -35.99 6.44 -1.71
N GLU A 196 -36.68 6.57 -0.57
CA GLU A 196 -36.22 7.45 0.50
C GLU A 196 -34.99 6.87 1.21
N GLU A 197 -34.85 5.54 1.20
CA GLU A 197 -33.67 4.80 1.65
C GLU A 197 -32.43 5.15 0.80
N ASP A 198 -32.56 5.15 -0.54
CA ASP A 198 -31.48 5.55 -1.46
C ASP A 198 -31.02 6.99 -1.20
N LYS A 199 -31.96 7.94 -1.08
CA LYS A 199 -31.65 9.35 -0.79
C LYS A 199 -30.93 9.52 0.53
N LYS A 200 -31.38 8.80 1.56
CA LYS A 200 -30.77 8.82 2.90
C LYS A 200 -29.35 8.25 2.87
N LEU A 201 -29.14 7.12 2.17
CA LEU A 201 -27.81 6.53 2.01
C LEU A 201 -26.88 7.48 1.24
N ALA A 202 -27.34 8.02 0.10
CA ALA A 202 -26.61 9.02 -0.67
C ALA A 202 -26.22 10.23 0.19
N GLN A 203 -27.15 10.81 0.94
CA GLN A 203 -26.88 11.93 1.85
C GLN A 203 -25.84 11.57 2.92
N GLN A 204 -25.91 10.37 3.50
CA GLN A 204 -24.94 9.89 4.48
C GLN A 204 -23.54 9.73 3.87
N THR A 205 -23.42 9.18 2.66
CA THR A 205 -22.12 9.01 1.98
C THR A 205 -21.53 10.36 1.54
N VAL A 206 -22.35 11.28 1.00
CA VAL A 206 -21.91 12.65 0.67
C VAL A 206 -21.44 13.40 1.91
N ALA A 207 -22.08 13.21 3.07
CA ALA A 207 -21.63 13.83 4.31
C ALA A 207 -20.19 13.43 4.70
N GLY A 208 -19.70 12.28 4.24
CA GLY A 208 -18.30 11.86 4.36
C GLY A 208 -17.31 12.84 3.72
N PHE A 209 -17.69 13.57 2.66
CA PHE A 209 -16.84 14.60 2.05
C PHE A 209 -16.61 15.80 2.98
N GLY A 210 -17.50 16.03 3.95
CA GLY A 210 -17.28 17.00 5.02
C GLY A 210 -16.05 16.68 5.89
N LEU A 211 -15.59 15.43 5.94
CA LEU A 211 -14.40 15.03 6.69
C LEU A 211 -13.10 15.60 6.11
N THR A 212 -13.08 16.06 4.85
CA THR A 212 -11.93 16.79 4.28
C THR A 212 -11.68 18.12 5.00
N VAL A 213 -12.72 18.70 5.62
CA VAL A 213 -12.60 19.93 6.38
C VAL A 213 -11.93 19.65 7.73
N GLY A 214 -10.69 20.11 7.88
CA GLY A 214 -9.94 19.99 9.12
C GLY A 214 -9.17 18.69 9.30
N ALA A 215 -8.98 17.90 8.24
CA ALA A 215 -8.03 16.79 8.22
C ALA A 215 -6.56 17.25 8.35
N ILE A 216 -5.62 16.30 8.44
CA ILE A 216 -4.19 16.56 8.21
C ILE A 216 -3.87 16.57 6.72
N GLY A 217 -2.88 17.38 6.35
CA GLY A 217 -2.20 17.28 5.05
C GLY A 217 -0.73 17.68 5.16
N ILE A 218 0.02 17.55 4.07
CA ILE A 218 1.45 17.86 4.03
C ILE A 218 1.69 19.38 4.17
N ALA A 219 2.69 19.78 4.95
CA ALA A 219 3.04 21.20 5.07
C ALA A 219 3.58 21.75 3.74
N SER A 220 2.83 22.65 3.09
CA SER A 220 3.31 23.35 1.89
C SER A 220 4.15 24.56 2.24
N HIS A 221 5.35 24.63 1.67
CA HIS A 221 6.25 25.78 1.77
C HIS A 221 6.02 26.84 0.68
N ALA A 222 4.97 26.71 -0.15
CA ALA A 222 4.65 27.67 -1.20
C ALA A 222 3.72 28.78 -0.70
N ALA A 223 4.08 30.04 -0.96
CA ALA A 223 3.28 31.21 -0.59
C ALA A 223 1.85 31.15 -1.18
N ALA A 224 0.87 31.77 -0.51
CA ALA A 224 -0.56 31.61 -0.80
C ALA A 224 -0.97 32.03 -2.23
N GLU A 225 -0.22 32.96 -2.80
CA GLU A 225 -0.36 33.51 -4.15
C GLU A 225 0.35 32.68 -5.26
N THR A 226 1.09 31.64 -4.90
CA THR A 226 1.78 30.76 -5.87
C THR A 226 0.76 30.06 -6.77
N VAL A 227 0.86 30.31 -8.08
CA VAL A 227 0.07 29.63 -9.12
C VAL A 227 0.60 28.20 -9.32
N PRO A 228 -0.28 27.18 -9.41
CA PRO A 228 0.12 25.80 -9.69
C PRO A 228 0.89 25.65 -11.01
N GLY A 229 2.04 24.98 -10.96
CA GLY A 229 2.81 24.60 -12.14
C GLY A 229 2.28 23.33 -12.81
N GLY A 230 2.88 22.97 -13.94
CA GLY A 230 2.63 21.68 -14.61
C GLY A 230 2.82 20.49 -13.68
N THR A 231 2.01 19.44 -13.86
CA THR A 231 2.13 18.18 -13.11
C THR A 231 3.51 17.53 -13.35
N ARG A 232 3.96 16.68 -12.43
CA ARG A 232 5.18 15.85 -12.55
C ARG A 232 4.92 14.49 -11.94
N ILE A 233 5.52 13.48 -12.55
CA ILE A 233 5.55 12.11 -12.04
C ILE A 233 6.90 11.92 -11.32
N SER A 234 6.94 10.97 -10.39
CA SER A 234 8.14 10.49 -9.69
C SER A 234 7.83 9.05 -9.32
N CYS A 235 8.63 8.09 -9.78
CA CYS A 235 8.31 6.68 -9.58
C CYS A 235 9.19 6.08 -8.47
N LEU A 236 8.57 5.55 -7.41
CA LEU A 236 9.22 4.57 -6.56
C LEU A 236 8.91 3.18 -7.13
N GLN A 237 9.92 2.51 -7.65
CA GLN A 237 9.81 1.14 -8.14
C GLN A 237 10.41 0.18 -7.11
N LEU A 238 9.66 -0.83 -6.67
CA LEU A 238 10.21 -1.94 -5.88
C LEU A 238 10.73 -3.05 -6.79
N SER A 239 11.78 -3.72 -6.33
CA SER A 239 12.21 -4.99 -6.92
C SER A 239 11.16 -6.09 -6.73
N GLU A 240 11.29 -7.17 -7.50
CA GLU A 240 10.46 -8.36 -7.34
C GLU A 240 10.55 -8.94 -5.91
N GLN A 241 11.76 -8.98 -5.34
CA GLN A 241 11.99 -9.48 -3.99
C GLN A 241 11.27 -8.64 -2.93
N GLU A 242 11.37 -7.32 -3.01
CA GLU A 242 10.67 -6.40 -2.10
C GLU A 242 9.15 -6.50 -2.26
N THR A 243 8.67 -6.58 -3.50
CA THR A 243 7.25 -6.74 -3.83
C THR A 243 6.70 -8.04 -3.23
N ASN A 244 7.40 -9.16 -3.44
CA ASN A 244 7.04 -10.47 -2.90
C ASN A 244 7.09 -10.49 -1.36
N ALA A 245 8.06 -9.81 -0.74
CA ALA A 245 8.13 -9.65 0.71
C ALA A 245 6.92 -8.87 1.25
N VAL A 246 6.53 -7.75 0.62
CA VAL A 246 5.34 -6.97 0.98
C VAL A 246 4.06 -7.78 0.80
N VAL A 247 3.90 -8.48 -0.33
CA VAL A 247 2.74 -9.36 -0.59
C VAL A 247 2.64 -10.46 0.44
N LYS A 248 3.76 -11.13 0.77
CA LYS A 248 3.80 -12.16 1.82
C LYS A 248 3.42 -11.57 3.19
N ALA A 249 4.02 -10.46 3.60
CA ALA A 249 3.71 -9.81 4.86
C ALA A 249 2.24 -9.38 4.97
N CYS A 250 1.63 -8.92 3.87
CA CYS A 250 0.21 -8.62 3.81
C CYS A 250 -0.66 -9.88 3.98
N LYS A 251 -0.31 -10.98 3.30
CA LYS A 251 -0.98 -12.30 3.45
C LYS A 251 -0.89 -12.83 4.89
N ASP A 252 0.30 -12.84 5.47
CA ASP A 252 0.54 -13.29 6.85
C ASP A 252 -0.29 -12.47 7.87
N LYS A 253 -0.52 -11.19 7.58
CA LYS A 253 -1.33 -10.26 8.39
C LYS A 253 -2.81 -10.20 8.02
N GLN A 254 -3.25 -11.02 7.06
CA GLN A 254 -4.62 -11.04 6.55
C GLN A 254 -5.16 -9.67 6.11
N ILE A 255 -4.30 -8.86 5.48
CA ILE A 255 -4.64 -7.55 4.89
C ILE A 255 -4.30 -7.52 3.39
N SER A 256 -4.90 -6.60 2.66
CA SER A 256 -4.60 -6.37 1.24
C SER A 256 -3.43 -5.40 1.08
N VAL A 257 -2.64 -5.58 0.01
CA VAL A 257 -1.54 -4.66 -0.34
C VAL A 257 -2.03 -3.22 -0.45
N THR A 258 -3.17 -2.98 -1.11
CA THR A 258 -3.80 -1.66 -1.20
C THR A 258 -4.06 -1.03 0.18
N ALA A 259 -4.52 -1.81 1.17
CA ALA A 259 -4.76 -1.31 2.53
C ALA A 259 -3.44 -1.03 3.29
N ALA A 260 -2.42 -1.85 3.09
CA ALA A 260 -1.08 -1.62 3.63
C ALA A 260 -0.42 -0.37 3.06
N VAL A 261 -0.56 -0.12 1.75
CA VAL A 261 -0.10 1.12 1.09
C VAL A 261 -0.90 2.32 1.60
N HIS A 262 -2.24 2.25 1.64
CA HIS A 262 -3.08 3.34 2.18
C HIS A 262 -2.69 3.70 3.62
N ALA A 263 -2.49 2.71 4.50
CA ALA A 263 -2.00 2.94 5.87
C ALA A 263 -0.62 3.59 5.93
N SER A 264 0.25 3.29 4.96
CA SER A 264 1.58 3.89 4.83
C SER A 264 1.52 5.33 4.33
N VAL A 265 0.65 5.64 3.34
CA VAL A 265 0.36 7.00 2.86
C VAL A 265 -0.20 7.86 3.99
N ALA A 266 -1.17 7.35 4.76
CA ALA A 266 -1.67 8.00 5.96
C ALA A 266 -0.52 8.26 6.97
N GLY A 267 0.28 7.24 7.27
CA GLY A 267 1.47 7.34 8.14
C GLY A 267 2.48 8.41 7.70
N ALA A 268 2.70 8.55 6.40
CA ALA A 268 3.59 9.56 5.83
C ALA A 268 2.99 10.97 5.89
N ASN A 269 1.68 11.14 5.69
CA ASN A 269 0.98 12.40 5.96
C ASN A 269 1.17 12.83 7.42
N TYR A 270 0.95 11.94 8.39
CA TYR A 270 1.19 12.23 9.82
C TYR A 270 2.64 12.59 10.14
N ALA A 271 3.61 11.97 9.44
CA ALA A 271 5.02 12.29 9.62
C ALA A 271 5.36 13.71 9.13
N LEU A 272 4.73 14.16 8.04
CA LEU A 272 5.05 15.40 7.31
C LEU A 272 4.08 16.58 7.57
N ALA A 273 2.97 16.33 8.25
CA ALA A 273 2.06 17.38 8.70
C ALA A 273 2.74 18.36 9.66
N ALA A 274 2.25 19.61 9.71
CA ALA A 274 2.70 20.62 10.65
C ALA A 274 2.51 20.12 12.10
N PRO A 275 3.42 20.39 13.06
CA PRO A 275 3.33 19.88 14.43
C PRO A 275 1.98 20.13 15.12
N GLU A 276 1.40 21.31 14.89
CA GLU A 276 0.09 21.72 15.37
C GLU A 276 -1.07 20.89 14.79
N ASP A 277 -0.90 20.29 13.61
CA ASP A 277 -1.95 19.56 12.90
C ASP A 277 -1.91 18.04 13.17
N LYS A 278 -0.79 17.49 13.67
CA LYS A 278 -0.58 16.04 13.82
C LYS A 278 -1.60 15.29 14.70
N HIS A 279 -2.44 16.01 15.43
CA HIS A 279 -3.52 15.45 16.26
C HIS A 279 -4.86 15.28 15.53
N LYS A 280 -5.01 15.83 14.32
CA LYS A 280 -6.23 15.73 13.51
C LYS A 280 -6.32 14.36 12.83
N HIS A 281 -7.49 14.00 12.30
CA HIS A 281 -7.66 12.79 11.49
C HIS A 281 -7.04 12.96 10.09
N TYR A 282 -6.60 11.87 9.48
CA TYR A 282 -6.35 11.78 8.04
C TYR A 282 -7.62 11.28 7.37
N THR A 283 -7.90 11.71 6.14
CA THR A 283 -8.99 11.17 5.34
C THR A 283 -8.57 11.09 3.89
N SER A 284 -8.99 10.05 3.19
CA SER A 284 -8.71 9.81 1.78
C SER A 284 -9.84 8.98 1.18
N THR A 285 -9.91 8.93 -0.14
CA THR A 285 -10.96 8.22 -0.84
C THR A 285 -10.71 6.71 -0.86
N ILE A 286 -11.80 5.95 -0.68
CA ILE A 286 -11.87 4.52 -0.95
C ILE A 286 -12.51 4.38 -2.33
N ARG A 287 -11.71 4.05 -3.33
CA ARG A 287 -12.09 4.03 -4.75
C ARG A 287 -12.34 2.62 -5.26
N PHE A 288 -13.34 2.48 -6.13
CA PHE A 288 -13.68 1.23 -6.80
C PHE A 288 -14.05 1.50 -8.26
N SER A 289 -13.61 0.61 -9.16
CA SER A 289 -14.27 0.55 -10.47
C SER A 289 -15.64 -0.10 -10.33
N PHE A 290 -16.63 0.46 -11.01
CA PHE A 290 -17.96 -0.13 -11.17
C PHE A 290 -17.96 -1.36 -12.07
N ARG A 291 -16.97 -1.53 -12.97
CA ARG A 291 -16.96 -2.59 -13.99
C ARG A 291 -17.29 -4.00 -13.44
N PRO A 292 -16.74 -4.48 -12.30
CA PRO A 292 -17.09 -5.81 -11.76
C PRO A 292 -18.56 -5.97 -11.34
N PHE A 293 -19.28 -4.87 -11.13
CA PHE A 293 -20.66 -4.83 -10.63
C PHE A 293 -21.69 -4.50 -11.73
N LEU A 294 -21.24 -4.20 -12.95
CA LEU A 294 -22.10 -3.88 -14.08
C LEU A 294 -22.45 -5.14 -14.91
N PRO A 295 -23.67 -5.24 -15.47
CA PRO A 295 -24.01 -6.34 -16.36
C PRO A 295 -23.15 -6.31 -17.64
N LYS A 296 -22.98 -7.47 -18.28
CA LYS A 296 -22.39 -7.51 -19.63
C LYS A 296 -23.32 -6.75 -20.60
N PRO A 297 -22.77 -5.99 -21.58
CA PRO A 297 -21.35 -5.88 -21.95
C PRO A 297 -20.51 -4.88 -21.13
N TYR A 298 -21.09 -4.08 -20.24
CA TYR A 298 -20.41 -2.95 -19.56
C TYR A 298 -19.32 -3.36 -18.56
N SER A 299 -19.39 -4.58 -18.02
CA SER A 299 -18.29 -5.22 -17.27
C SER A 299 -17.11 -5.67 -18.13
N GLY A 300 -17.27 -5.71 -19.45
CA GLY A 300 -16.25 -6.12 -20.40
C GLY A 300 -15.49 -4.97 -21.05
N ARG A 301 -14.75 -5.28 -22.12
CA ARG A 301 -13.89 -4.32 -22.83
C ARG A 301 -14.63 -3.44 -23.83
N GLU A 302 -15.86 -3.78 -24.24
CA GLU A 302 -16.58 -3.07 -25.32
C GLU A 302 -16.81 -1.58 -25.04
N TYR A 303 -16.97 -1.23 -23.77
CA TYR A 303 -17.13 0.15 -23.30
C TYR A 303 -15.95 0.60 -22.42
N ALA A 304 -14.76 0.02 -22.62
CA ALA A 304 -13.60 0.25 -21.77
C ALA A 304 -13.26 1.74 -21.59
N SER A 305 -13.28 2.51 -22.68
CA SER A 305 -12.86 3.92 -22.74
C SER A 305 -13.70 4.92 -21.93
N THR A 306 -14.77 4.48 -21.25
CA THR A 306 -15.64 5.35 -20.43
C THR A 306 -15.23 5.41 -18.97
N ILE A 307 -15.83 6.33 -18.21
CA ILE A 307 -15.65 6.43 -16.77
C ILE A 307 -16.67 5.56 -16.01
N PHE A 308 -16.17 4.49 -15.39
CA PHE A 308 -16.91 3.60 -14.48
C PHE A 308 -16.13 3.47 -13.17
N THR A 309 -16.01 4.58 -12.45
CA THR A 309 -15.39 4.66 -11.11
C THR A 309 -16.26 5.46 -10.16
N SER A 310 -16.18 5.14 -8.87
CA SER A 310 -16.67 5.97 -7.77
C SER A 310 -15.94 5.61 -6.48
N GLY A 311 -16.32 6.24 -5.38
CA GLY A 311 -15.74 6.00 -4.07
C GLY A 311 -16.37 6.89 -3.01
N TRP A 312 -15.86 6.82 -1.78
CA TRP A 312 -16.27 7.66 -0.66
C TRP A 312 -15.06 8.01 0.24
N MET A 313 -15.17 9.06 1.05
CA MET A 313 -14.13 9.40 2.02
C MET A 313 -14.17 8.43 3.21
N PHE A 314 -12.98 8.00 3.68
CA PHE A 314 -12.85 7.23 4.92
C PHE A 314 -11.72 7.80 5.80
N PRO A 315 -12.02 8.18 7.07
CA PRO A 315 -11.04 8.76 7.96
C PRO A 315 -10.32 7.69 8.81
N VAL A 316 -9.08 7.98 9.20
CA VAL A 316 -8.38 7.29 10.30
C VAL A 316 -7.81 8.32 11.29
N LEU A 317 -7.76 7.93 12.56
CA LEU A 317 -7.37 8.83 13.65
C LEU A 317 -5.85 8.81 13.90
N ALA A 318 -5.34 9.85 14.55
CA ALA A 318 -3.92 10.09 14.73
C ALA A 318 -3.24 9.04 15.61
N GLU A 319 -3.94 8.63 16.66
CA GLU A 319 -3.56 7.66 17.66
C GLU A 319 -3.47 6.21 17.13
N LEU A 320 -4.14 5.91 16.01
CA LEU A 320 -4.10 4.56 15.43
C LEU A 320 -2.69 4.24 14.93
N SER A 321 -2.17 3.07 15.30
CA SER A 321 -0.94 2.51 14.74
C SER A 321 -1.09 2.19 13.25
N TRP A 322 0.04 1.94 12.57
CA TRP A 322 0.03 1.50 11.17
C TRP A 322 -0.82 0.24 10.97
N ALA A 323 -0.74 -0.74 11.87
CA ALA A 323 -1.48 -1.98 11.77
C ALA A 323 -3.00 -1.76 11.93
N GLU A 324 -3.42 -0.92 12.87
CA GLU A 324 -4.84 -0.57 13.06
C GLU A 324 -5.40 0.18 11.85
N ARG A 325 -4.63 1.11 11.26
CA ARG A 325 -5.00 1.77 10.00
C ARG A 325 -5.11 0.77 8.85
N ALA A 326 -4.15 -0.13 8.71
CA ALA A 326 -4.15 -1.14 7.65
C ALA A 326 -5.35 -2.10 7.78
N MET A 327 -5.70 -2.52 9.00
CA MET A 327 -6.91 -3.31 9.25
C MET A 327 -8.19 -2.53 8.97
N ALA A 328 -8.25 -1.24 9.36
CA ALA A 328 -9.41 -0.38 9.08
C ALA A 328 -9.62 -0.20 7.57
N TYR A 329 -8.56 0.13 6.81
CA TYR A 329 -8.63 0.20 5.35
C TYR A 329 -8.95 -1.14 4.72
N HIS A 330 -8.41 -2.25 5.23
CA HIS A 330 -8.71 -3.58 4.69
C HIS A 330 -10.19 -3.92 4.87
N ALA A 331 -10.76 -3.68 6.06
CA ALA A 331 -12.18 -3.85 6.32
C ALA A 331 -13.05 -2.95 5.43
N GLU A 332 -12.61 -1.71 5.18
CA GLU A 332 -13.34 -0.76 4.34
C GLU A 332 -13.32 -1.17 2.85
N TYR A 333 -12.15 -1.51 2.30
CA TYR A 333 -12.03 -2.02 0.92
C TYR A 333 -12.81 -3.33 0.72
N ARG A 334 -12.88 -4.21 1.74
CA ARG A 334 -13.64 -5.47 1.65
C ARG A 334 -15.17 -5.28 1.58
N LYS A 335 -15.72 -4.10 1.89
CA LYS A 335 -17.15 -3.83 1.68
C LYS A 335 -17.53 -3.91 0.21
N GLY A 336 -16.63 -3.45 -0.68
CA GLY A 336 -16.91 -3.30 -2.11
C GLY A 336 -18.08 -2.35 -2.37
N LEU A 337 -18.54 -2.31 -3.63
CA LEU A 337 -19.76 -1.60 -3.98
C LEU A 337 -20.97 -2.48 -3.63
N THR A 338 -21.70 -2.14 -2.57
CA THR A 338 -22.88 -2.89 -2.17
C THR A 338 -24.06 -2.62 -3.12
N PRO A 339 -25.05 -3.53 -3.25
CA PRO A 339 -26.23 -3.30 -4.07
C PRO A 339 -27.00 -2.03 -3.68
N GLU A 340 -27.04 -1.69 -2.39
CA GLU A 340 -27.68 -0.49 -1.86
C GLU A 340 -26.92 0.78 -2.29
N PHE A 341 -25.58 0.77 -2.25
CA PHE A 341 -24.80 1.90 -2.76
C PHE A 341 -24.94 2.06 -4.28
N ILE A 342 -25.00 0.97 -5.03
CA ILE A 342 -25.22 1.01 -6.49
C ILE A 342 -26.61 1.60 -6.79
N SER A 343 -27.65 1.19 -6.07
CA SER A 343 -29.01 1.78 -6.17
C SER A 343 -29.01 3.28 -5.86
N ALA A 344 -28.34 3.69 -4.77
CA ALA A 344 -28.25 5.07 -4.35
C ALA A 344 -27.28 5.94 -5.17
N HIS A 345 -26.47 5.35 -6.07
CA HIS A 345 -25.31 6.02 -6.70
C HIS A 345 -25.69 7.29 -7.47
N ARG A 346 -26.86 7.30 -8.10
CA ARG A 346 -27.34 8.46 -8.85
C ARG A 346 -27.63 9.66 -7.94
N GLU A 347 -28.33 9.46 -6.82
CA GLU A 347 -28.57 10.52 -5.84
C GLU A 347 -27.27 10.94 -5.15
N TYR A 348 -26.34 10.00 -4.96
CA TYR A 348 -25.02 10.27 -4.41
C TYR A 348 -24.25 11.24 -5.32
N ALA A 349 -24.19 10.99 -6.63
CA ALA A 349 -23.57 11.90 -7.60
C ALA A 349 -24.26 13.28 -7.65
N ILE A 350 -25.60 13.33 -7.63
CA ILE A 350 -26.36 14.59 -7.52
C ILE A 350 -25.99 15.34 -6.22
N GLY A 351 -25.89 14.62 -5.10
CA GLY A 351 -25.50 15.17 -3.81
C GLY A 351 -24.06 15.72 -3.80
N LEU A 352 -23.12 15.08 -4.51
CA LEU A 352 -21.76 15.60 -4.70
C LEU A 352 -21.75 16.90 -5.54
N CYS A 353 -22.52 16.96 -6.63
CA CYS A 353 -22.69 18.20 -7.40
C CYS A 353 -23.21 19.35 -6.52
N ASN A 354 -24.24 19.08 -5.72
CA ASN A 354 -24.81 20.06 -4.78
C ASN A 354 -23.81 20.47 -3.68
N PHE A 355 -23.04 19.50 -3.16
CA PHE A 355 -21.97 19.76 -2.19
C PHE A 355 -20.94 20.74 -2.76
N LEU A 356 -20.37 20.45 -3.94
CA LEU A 356 -19.39 21.32 -4.61
C LEU A 356 -19.93 22.74 -4.89
N GLN A 357 -21.20 22.86 -5.29
CA GLN A 357 -21.85 24.17 -5.51
C GLN A 357 -22.10 24.95 -4.21
N SER A 358 -22.25 24.25 -3.08
CA SER A 358 -22.50 24.87 -1.77
C SER A 358 -21.22 25.18 -0.96
N MET A 359 -20.07 24.65 -1.38
CA MET A 359 -18.79 24.87 -0.69
C MET A 359 -18.43 26.37 -0.71
N PRO A 360 -18.16 26.99 0.46
CA PRO A 360 -17.80 28.41 0.52
C PRO A 360 -16.45 28.66 -0.14
N ALA A 361 -16.34 29.75 -0.91
CA ALA A 361 -15.06 30.24 -1.39
C ALA A 361 -14.15 30.58 -0.21
N GLY A 362 -13.13 29.76 0.02
CA GLY A 362 -12.28 29.81 1.21
C GLY A 362 -10.87 29.26 0.98
N PRO A 363 -9.98 29.33 1.97
CA PRO A 363 -8.65 28.77 1.89
C PRO A 363 -8.72 27.24 1.64
N PRO A 364 -7.73 26.66 0.94
CA PRO A 364 -7.81 25.28 0.48
C PRO A 364 -7.96 24.29 1.63
N SER A 365 -8.67 23.19 1.33
CA SER A 365 -8.54 21.92 2.05
C SER A 365 -7.05 21.59 2.26
N PRO A 366 -6.68 20.93 3.37
CA PRO A 366 -5.30 20.51 3.59
C PRO A 366 -4.72 19.69 2.42
N TYR A 367 -3.39 19.68 2.35
CA TYR A 367 -2.61 19.11 1.25
C TYR A 367 -2.51 17.59 1.41
N ASP A 368 -3.66 16.92 1.37
CA ASP A 368 -3.79 15.50 1.64
C ASP A 368 -3.23 14.73 0.42
N VAL A 369 -2.48 13.66 0.67
CA VAL A 369 -2.15 12.68 -0.37
C VAL A 369 -3.30 11.69 -0.43
N ASP A 370 -3.90 11.51 -1.60
CA ASP A 370 -4.95 10.51 -1.82
C ASP A 370 -4.35 9.25 -2.47
N ILE A 371 -5.10 8.16 -2.61
CA ILE A 371 -4.58 6.91 -3.18
C ILE A 371 -5.52 6.28 -4.20
N SER A 372 -4.91 5.73 -5.25
CA SER A 372 -5.53 4.88 -6.25
C SER A 372 -4.79 3.54 -6.32
N SER A 373 -5.48 2.48 -6.73
CA SER A 373 -4.85 1.17 -6.94
C SER A 373 -5.54 0.44 -8.07
N LEU A 374 -4.77 0.05 -9.08
CA LEU A 374 -5.23 -0.78 -10.19
C LEU A 374 -5.09 -2.28 -9.89
N GLY A 375 -4.38 -2.62 -8.81
CA GLY A 375 -4.11 -4.00 -8.43
C GLY A 375 -3.09 -4.62 -9.40
N VAL A 376 -3.41 -5.79 -9.93
CA VAL A 376 -2.55 -6.49 -10.90
C VAL A 376 -2.82 -5.98 -12.31
N ILE A 377 -1.84 -5.28 -12.90
CA ILE A 377 -2.03 -4.51 -14.13
C ILE A 377 -2.22 -5.40 -15.38
N GLU A 378 -1.69 -6.63 -15.40
CA GLU A 378 -1.86 -7.58 -16.51
C GLU A 378 -3.30 -8.06 -16.70
N ARG A 379 -4.17 -7.83 -15.71
CA ARG A 379 -5.62 -8.02 -15.85
C ARG A 379 -6.25 -7.00 -16.81
N LEU A 380 -5.55 -5.88 -17.07
CA LEU A 380 -5.97 -4.77 -17.91
C LEU A 380 -5.09 -4.65 -19.17
N LEU A 381 -3.78 -4.85 -19.03
CA LEU A 381 -2.78 -4.69 -20.08
C LEU A 381 -1.74 -5.82 -20.06
N ALA A 382 -1.85 -6.74 -21.02
CA ALA A 382 -0.98 -7.91 -21.14
C ALA A 382 0.45 -7.55 -21.57
N ARG A 383 1.42 -8.24 -20.97
CA ARG A 383 2.87 -8.03 -21.17
C ARG A 383 3.34 -8.21 -22.61
N GLU A 384 2.71 -9.08 -23.39
CA GLU A 384 3.07 -9.36 -24.78
C GLU A 384 1.88 -9.22 -25.72
N LYS A 385 2.14 -8.74 -26.94
CA LYS A 385 1.16 -8.59 -28.03
C LYS A 385 1.66 -9.21 -29.32
N GLY A 386 0.75 -9.85 -30.05
CA GLY A 386 1.08 -10.54 -31.31
C GLY A 386 1.69 -11.92 -31.05
N THR A 387 2.87 -12.15 -31.62
CA THR A 387 3.59 -13.44 -31.61
C THR A 387 5.10 -13.20 -31.45
N PRO A 388 5.91 -14.20 -31.05
CA PRO A 388 7.36 -14.05 -31.01
C PRO A 388 8.01 -13.67 -32.35
N GLN A 389 7.37 -14.01 -33.48
CA GLN A 389 7.84 -13.67 -34.83
C GLN A 389 7.38 -12.27 -35.30
N ARG A 390 6.38 -11.68 -34.64
CA ARG A 390 5.89 -10.32 -34.89
C ARG A 390 5.05 -9.88 -33.68
N GLY A 391 5.58 -8.98 -32.87
CA GLY A 391 4.92 -8.62 -31.63
C GLY A 391 5.45 -7.35 -30.98
N ILE A 392 4.88 -7.02 -29.84
CA ILE A 392 5.29 -5.89 -28.99
C ILE A 392 5.31 -6.39 -27.54
N LEU A 393 6.46 -6.26 -26.89
CA LEU A 393 6.64 -6.45 -25.46
C LEU A 393 6.30 -5.13 -24.74
N VAL A 394 5.70 -5.22 -23.57
CA VAL A 394 5.47 -4.10 -22.65
C VAL A 394 6.44 -4.24 -21.49
N ASP A 395 7.40 -3.32 -21.42
CA ASP A 395 8.52 -3.37 -20.47
C ASP A 395 8.16 -2.75 -19.12
N GLN A 396 7.41 -1.66 -19.15
CA GLN A 396 6.97 -0.89 -18.00
C GLN A 396 5.66 -0.16 -18.30
N VAL A 397 4.89 0.11 -17.25
CA VAL A 397 3.67 0.91 -17.27
C VAL A 397 3.62 1.85 -16.07
N SER A 398 2.94 2.99 -16.21
CA SER A 398 2.60 3.88 -15.09
C SER A 398 1.32 4.66 -15.33
N GLY A 399 0.59 4.94 -14.25
CA GLY A 399 -0.57 5.82 -14.23
C GLY A 399 -0.31 7.12 -13.44
N GLY A 400 -1.10 8.16 -13.70
CA GLY A 400 -1.10 9.40 -12.93
C GLY A 400 -2.25 10.35 -13.29
N LEU A 401 -2.57 11.28 -12.38
CA LEU A 401 -3.56 12.36 -12.61
C LEU A 401 -2.91 13.74 -12.66
N GLU A 402 -3.47 14.64 -13.47
CA GLU A 402 -3.15 16.06 -13.43
C GLU A 402 -3.73 16.77 -12.19
N MET A 403 -2.92 16.81 -11.13
CA MET A 403 -3.19 17.69 -9.99
C MET A 403 -2.81 19.12 -10.34
N VAL A 404 -3.82 20.00 -10.43
CA VAL A 404 -3.69 21.41 -10.81
C VAL A 404 -4.13 22.35 -9.68
N ASN A 405 -4.58 21.80 -8.54
CA ASN A 405 -4.90 22.54 -7.33
C ASN A 405 -3.78 22.36 -6.28
N ARG A 406 -4.08 22.65 -5.01
CA ARG A 406 -3.16 22.52 -3.88
C ARG A 406 -3.25 21.16 -3.15
N GLN A 407 -3.98 20.17 -3.65
CA GLN A 407 -3.96 18.82 -3.05
C GLN A 407 -2.66 18.10 -3.44
N CYS A 408 -2.05 17.36 -2.52
CA CYS A 408 -0.71 16.79 -2.72
C CYS A 408 -0.75 15.36 -3.24
N ALA A 409 -0.99 15.22 -4.54
CA ALA A 409 -0.83 13.99 -5.31
C ALA A 409 -1.81 12.84 -4.99
N GLU A 410 -1.84 11.90 -5.93
CA GLU A 410 -2.44 10.59 -5.75
C GLU A 410 -1.34 9.55 -5.92
N ASP A 411 -1.17 8.68 -4.93
CA ASP A 411 -0.27 7.53 -5.05
C ASP A 411 -0.96 6.41 -5.84
N TRP A 412 -0.21 5.73 -6.70
CA TRP A 412 -0.70 4.67 -7.58
C TRP A 412 -0.01 3.36 -7.24
N GLY A 413 -0.65 2.49 -6.47
CA GLY A 413 -0.10 1.16 -6.18
C GLY A 413 -0.41 0.16 -7.30
N ASP A 414 0.56 -0.04 -8.19
CA ASP A 414 0.48 -0.98 -9.34
C ASP A 414 1.34 -2.23 -9.10
N VAL A 415 0.76 -3.42 -9.23
CA VAL A 415 1.45 -4.72 -9.19
C VAL A 415 1.50 -5.33 -10.59
N ILE A 416 2.67 -5.81 -11.01
CA ILE A 416 2.81 -6.76 -12.12
C ILE A 416 2.79 -8.17 -11.51
N VAL A 417 2.02 -9.14 -12.03
CA VAL A 417 1.98 -10.55 -11.58
C VAL A 417 1.60 -11.51 -12.73
N ALA A 418 2.45 -12.53 -12.97
CA ALA A 418 2.18 -13.63 -13.91
C ALA A 418 1.31 -14.76 -13.27
N PRO A 419 0.58 -15.58 -14.07
CA PRO A 419 -0.46 -16.47 -13.56
C PRO A 419 0.03 -17.86 -13.13
N VAL A 420 -0.73 -18.50 -12.25
CA VAL A 420 -0.84 -19.97 -12.21
C VAL A 420 -2.32 -20.37 -12.27
N GLU A 421 -2.60 -21.41 -13.04
CA GLU A 421 -3.94 -21.95 -13.29
C GLU A 421 -4.45 -22.79 -12.09
N ASP A 422 -5.78 -22.86 -11.95
CA ASP A 422 -6.54 -23.69 -11.01
C ASP A 422 -6.36 -23.47 -9.48
N SER A 423 -6.62 -22.23 -9.01
CA SER A 423 -7.30 -22.01 -7.72
C SER A 423 -8.01 -20.65 -7.64
N ASP A 424 -9.23 -20.60 -7.09
CA ASP A 424 -10.03 -19.36 -6.91
C ASP A 424 -9.43 -18.33 -5.91
N GLU A 425 -8.28 -18.60 -5.30
CA GLU A 425 -7.55 -17.68 -4.41
C GLU A 425 -6.04 -17.60 -4.74
N VAL A 426 -5.41 -16.48 -4.38
CA VAL A 426 -4.15 -15.99 -4.98
C VAL A 426 -2.89 -16.72 -4.47
N CYS A 427 -2.32 -17.60 -5.31
CA CYS A 427 -0.94 -18.15 -5.25
C CYS A 427 -0.17 -17.75 -6.54
N VAL A 428 1.17 -17.85 -6.74
CA VAL A 428 2.19 -18.88 -6.40
C VAL A 428 3.51 -18.23 -5.90
N ALA A 429 4.71 -18.79 -6.16
CA ALA A 429 6.05 -18.44 -5.65
C ALA A 429 7.16 -19.15 -6.50
N VAL A 430 8.45 -18.84 -6.20
CA VAL A 430 9.75 -19.51 -6.62
C VAL A 430 10.11 -19.52 -8.13
N ASP A 431 11.39 -19.47 -8.57
CA ASP A 431 12.67 -19.90 -7.94
C ASP A 431 13.94 -19.10 -8.40
N ALA A 432 15.15 -19.52 -8.00
CA ALA A 432 16.35 -18.68 -7.74
C ALA A 432 17.48 -18.53 -8.83
N ALA A 433 18.52 -17.77 -8.44
CA ALA A 433 19.69 -17.25 -9.22
C ALA A 433 20.88 -18.25 -9.39
N PRO A 434 22.10 -17.88 -9.92
CA PRO A 434 23.08 -17.03 -9.20
C PRO A 434 24.12 -16.16 -10.02
N GLU A 435 24.57 -15.06 -9.39
CA GLU A 435 25.96 -14.50 -9.25
C GLU A 435 26.89 -14.13 -10.46
N VAL A 436 27.97 -13.29 -10.38
CA VAL A 436 28.51 -12.17 -9.54
C VAL A 436 29.70 -11.52 -10.33
N VAL A 437 30.15 -10.28 -9.99
CA VAL A 437 31.57 -9.82 -9.76
C VAL A 437 31.77 -8.30 -10.00
N GLU A 438 31.94 -7.56 -8.88
CA GLU A 438 32.88 -6.44 -8.55
C GLU A 438 33.09 -5.21 -9.48
N THR A 439 32.77 -3.95 -9.08
CA THR A 439 33.43 -2.96 -8.14
C THR A 439 34.67 -2.23 -8.77
N PRO A 440 35.23 -1.10 -8.24
CA PRO A 440 34.98 -0.39 -6.96
C PRO A 440 34.99 1.16 -6.95
N TRP A 441 34.37 1.74 -5.92
CA TRP A 441 34.99 2.81 -5.11
C TRP A 441 34.42 2.78 -3.68
N ALA A 442 35.31 2.83 -2.69
CA ALA A 442 35.01 2.52 -1.29
C ALA A 442 35.12 3.74 -0.37
N VAL A 443 34.51 3.63 0.81
CA VAL A 443 34.97 4.29 2.04
C VAL A 443 35.05 3.22 3.12
N GLU A 444 36.17 3.18 3.84
CA GLU A 444 36.57 2.11 4.74
C GLU A 444 35.77 2.06 6.04
N VAL A 445 35.45 0.85 6.51
CA VAL A 445 35.48 0.51 7.94
C VAL A 445 36.21 -0.83 8.07
N ALA A 446 37.09 -0.93 9.07
CA ALA A 446 38.18 -1.89 9.14
C ALA A 446 37.78 -3.39 9.14
N GLU A 447 38.68 -4.20 8.57
CA GLU A 447 38.65 -5.66 8.61
C GLU A 447 38.90 -6.20 10.04
N ALA A 448 38.29 -7.35 10.32
CA ALA A 448 38.84 -8.35 11.23
C ALA A 448 38.63 -9.73 10.58
N THR A 449 39.71 -10.29 10.03
CA THR A 449 39.72 -11.56 9.28
C THR A 449 40.32 -12.68 10.12
N ASP A 450 39.67 -13.85 10.09
CA ASP A 450 40.20 -15.19 10.41
C ASP A 450 39.11 -16.23 10.02
N ALA A 451 39.34 -17.47 9.57
CA ALA A 451 40.34 -18.04 8.65
C ALA A 451 40.01 -19.54 8.37
N VAL A 452 39.66 -19.91 7.11
CA VAL A 452 39.73 -21.28 6.46
C VAL A 452 38.87 -22.41 7.14
N GLU A 453 38.14 -23.33 6.48
CA GLU A 453 38.48 -24.36 5.46
C GLU A 453 37.26 -24.85 4.63
N THR A 454 37.55 -25.51 3.49
CA THR A 454 36.61 -26.11 2.52
C THR A 454 36.68 -27.65 2.49
N VAL A 455 35.55 -28.34 2.27
CA VAL A 455 35.47 -29.79 1.95
C VAL A 455 34.30 -30.08 0.99
N GLU A 456 34.44 -31.12 0.15
CA GLU A 456 33.56 -31.50 -0.99
C GLU A 456 32.33 -32.38 -0.62
N ALA A 457 31.52 -32.78 -1.62
CA ALA A 457 30.14 -33.30 -1.48
C ALA A 457 29.91 -34.76 -1.94
N GLU A 458 28.82 -35.43 -1.47
CA GLU A 458 28.25 -36.64 -2.10
C GLU A 458 26.78 -37.02 -1.70
N ALA A 459 25.96 -37.47 -2.68
CA ALA A 459 24.76 -38.36 -2.64
C ALA A 459 23.43 -38.01 -1.86
N ALA A 460 22.30 -38.72 -2.18
CA ALA A 460 20.91 -38.25 -1.92
C ALA A 460 19.78 -39.33 -1.68
N VAL A 461 18.53 -38.88 -1.35
CA VAL A 461 17.16 -39.52 -1.46
C VAL A 461 16.65 -40.43 -0.27
N PRO A 462 15.33 -40.49 0.19
CA PRO A 462 14.12 -39.61 0.17
C PRO A 462 13.19 -39.50 1.46
N LEU A 463 12.27 -38.50 1.47
CA LEU A 463 10.87 -38.39 2.03
C LEU A 463 10.48 -38.38 3.56
N ALA A 464 10.07 -37.17 4.04
CA ALA A 464 8.92 -36.71 4.92
C ALA A 464 8.38 -37.50 6.16
N PRO A 465 7.67 -36.88 7.18
CA PRO A 465 7.17 -35.49 7.32
C PRO A 465 7.40 -34.74 8.68
N TRP A 466 7.24 -33.40 8.68
CA TRP A 466 6.88 -32.45 9.77
C TRP A 466 7.41 -32.64 11.23
N VAL A 467 8.37 -31.79 11.68
CA VAL A 467 8.41 -31.15 13.03
C VAL A 467 9.18 -29.79 12.93
N ILE A 468 8.86 -28.86 13.83
CA ILE A 468 9.29 -27.44 13.89
C ILE A 468 10.66 -27.26 14.60
N ASP A 469 11.54 -26.50 13.95
CA ASP A 469 12.79 -25.83 14.41
C ASP A 469 12.45 -24.63 15.34
N PRO A 470 13.15 -24.29 16.46
CA PRO A 470 14.58 -23.92 16.44
C PRO A 470 15.45 -23.97 17.74
N ALA A 471 16.78 -23.83 17.56
CA ALA A 471 17.69 -23.02 18.40
C ALA A 471 18.98 -22.75 17.59
N ALA A 472 19.31 -21.55 17.10
CA ALA A 472 19.53 -20.27 17.78
C ALA A 472 20.69 -20.27 18.79
N THR A 473 21.83 -19.68 18.40
CA THR A 473 22.61 -18.63 19.10
C THR A 473 23.90 -18.36 18.29
N VAL A 474 24.25 -17.14 17.88
CA VAL A 474 24.63 -15.93 18.63
C VAL A 474 26.01 -16.04 19.31
N THR A 475 26.95 -15.21 18.85
CA THR A 475 27.77 -14.23 19.59
C THR A 475 28.62 -13.50 18.54
N GLY A 476 28.80 -12.18 18.54
CA GLY A 476 29.49 -11.38 19.56
C GLY A 476 30.95 -11.15 19.10
N THR A 477 31.62 -10.00 19.30
CA THR A 477 31.28 -8.84 20.12
C THR A 477 32.28 -7.70 19.85
N SER A 478 31.83 -6.43 19.78
CA SER A 478 32.55 -5.22 20.32
C SER A 478 33.97 -4.85 19.78
N MET A 479 34.53 -3.64 19.92
CA MET A 479 34.15 -2.41 20.63
C MET A 479 35.05 -1.23 20.15
N ASN A 480 34.57 0.01 20.27
CA ASN A 480 35.36 1.25 20.57
C ASN A 480 36.42 1.76 19.55
N CYS A 481 36.80 3.05 19.49
CA CYS A 481 36.17 4.34 19.80
C CYS A 481 37.20 5.47 19.51
N ILE A 482 36.76 6.71 19.20
CA ILE A 482 37.49 8.00 19.44
C ILE A 482 38.74 8.20 18.51
N SER A 483 39.10 9.37 17.95
CA SER A 483 38.66 10.78 18.00
C SER A 483 39.17 11.59 16.80
N ASP A 484 38.54 12.74 16.53
CA ASP A 484 39.12 14.02 16.06
C ASP A 484 40.09 14.06 14.84
N ALA A 485 39.53 14.46 13.69
CA ALA A 485 39.72 15.76 12.99
C ALA A 485 41.09 16.52 13.07
N PRO A 486 41.47 17.43 12.11
CA PRO A 486 40.58 18.10 11.14
C PRO A 486 41.14 18.45 9.72
N ARG A 487 40.20 18.84 8.82
CA ARG A 487 40.25 20.01 7.90
C ARG A 487 41.14 20.06 6.63
N VAL A 488 40.46 20.59 5.58
CA VAL A 488 40.85 21.67 4.64
C VAL A 488 41.32 21.31 3.22
N ASN A 489 40.41 21.57 2.25
CA ASN A 489 40.58 22.25 0.95
C ASN A 489 41.51 21.62 -0.13
N ASP A 490 41.37 21.87 -1.44
CA ASP A 490 40.36 22.63 -2.22
C ASP A 490 40.37 22.17 -3.71
N GLU A 491 39.37 22.65 -4.46
CA GLU A 491 39.45 23.04 -5.89
C GLU A 491 39.82 22.02 -7.01
N THR A 492 38.78 21.70 -7.79
CA THR A 492 38.67 21.64 -9.27
C THR A 492 39.46 22.73 -10.06
N PRO A 493 39.48 22.82 -11.43
CA PRO A 493 38.77 22.06 -12.48
C PRO A 493 39.64 21.69 -13.73
N GLY A 494 39.02 21.13 -14.79
CA GLY A 494 39.33 21.64 -16.16
C GLY A 494 39.44 20.68 -17.36
N LEU A 495 38.33 20.53 -18.08
CA LEU A 495 38.21 20.66 -19.57
C LEU A 495 38.92 19.73 -20.58
N SER A 496 38.09 19.31 -21.55
CA SER A 496 38.32 19.17 -23.01
C SER A 496 38.74 17.81 -23.64
N ALA A 497 37.93 17.39 -24.62
CA ALA A 497 38.15 16.39 -25.67
C ALA A 497 38.91 17.06 -26.87
N PRO A 498 39.19 16.45 -28.07
CA PRO A 498 38.56 15.25 -28.68
C PRO A 498 39.42 14.29 -29.60
N VAL A 499 38.98 13.02 -29.77
CA VAL A 499 38.76 12.23 -31.06
C VAL A 499 39.93 12.05 -32.09
N PRO A 500 39.97 11.08 -33.06
CA PRO A 500 39.53 9.66 -33.20
C PRO A 500 40.66 8.66 -33.61
N VAL A 501 40.41 7.33 -33.63
CA VAL A 501 40.91 6.37 -34.69
C VAL A 501 39.86 5.24 -34.90
N THR A 502 39.86 4.62 -36.09
CA THR A 502 38.84 3.75 -36.71
C THR A 502 39.17 2.25 -36.80
N ALA A 503 38.12 1.42 -36.93
CA ALA A 503 38.08 0.12 -37.67
C ALA A 503 38.91 -1.07 -37.13
N SER A 504 38.59 -2.34 -37.37
CA SER A 504 37.34 -3.02 -37.80
C SER A 504 37.59 -4.54 -37.74
N GLU A 505 36.65 -5.36 -37.29
CA GLU A 505 36.62 -6.78 -37.68
C GLU A 505 35.20 -7.37 -37.54
N GLN A 506 34.75 -8.08 -38.58
CA GLN A 506 33.48 -8.81 -38.59
C GLN A 506 33.76 -10.30 -38.43
N THR A 507 33.17 -10.93 -37.42
CA THR A 507 32.92 -12.37 -37.41
C THR A 507 31.48 -12.62 -37.00
N ALA A 508 30.68 -13.15 -37.94
CA ALA A 508 29.34 -13.62 -37.63
C ALA A 508 29.43 -14.86 -36.72
N VAL A 509 28.71 -14.85 -35.61
CA VAL A 509 28.50 -16.02 -34.75
C VAL A 509 27.00 -16.32 -34.72
N VAL A 510 26.68 -17.61 -34.77
CA VAL A 510 25.32 -18.14 -34.87
C VAL A 510 24.49 -17.76 -33.65
N VAL A 511 23.25 -17.33 -33.88
CA VAL A 511 22.23 -17.05 -32.85
C VAL A 511 21.79 -18.34 -32.16
N PRO A 512 21.91 -18.47 -30.83
CA PRO A 512 21.03 -19.29 -30.02
C PRO A 512 19.77 -18.47 -29.69
N ALA A 513 18.60 -19.08 -29.87
CA ALA A 513 17.35 -18.45 -29.44
C ALA A 513 17.15 -18.58 -27.93
N THR A 514 16.60 -17.53 -27.34
CA THR A 514 15.78 -17.52 -26.10
C THR A 514 16.34 -18.19 -24.84
N GLU A 515 16.73 -17.35 -23.88
CA GLU A 515 16.23 -17.43 -22.50
C GLU A 515 16.17 -15.98 -21.96
N HIS A 516 14.96 -15.44 -21.81
CA HIS A 516 14.75 -14.09 -21.28
C HIS A 516 14.30 -14.23 -19.81
N PRO A 517 15.06 -13.74 -18.82
CA PRO A 517 14.60 -13.72 -17.43
C PRO A 517 13.48 -12.69 -17.27
N TYR A 518 12.31 -13.14 -16.82
CA TYR A 518 11.09 -12.33 -16.70
C TYR A 518 11.04 -11.62 -15.35
N GLU A 519 11.28 -10.31 -15.29
CA GLU A 519 11.15 -9.53 -14.04
C GLU A 519 9.70 -9.14 -13.73
N THR A 520 9.32 -9.19 -12.46
CA THR A 520 8.03 -8.73 -11.91
C THR A 520 8.25 -7.48 -11.05
N ARG A 521 7.45 -6.41 -11.23
CA ARG A 521 7.76 -5.05 -10.71
C ARG A 521 6.54 -4.37 -10.08
N LEU A 522 6.76 -3.57 -9.03
CA LEU A 522 5.73 -2.73 -8.40
C LEU A 522 6.08 -1.25 -8.58
N CYS A 523 5.15 -0.41 -9.02
CA CYS A 523 5.35 1.03 -9.21
C CYS A 523 4.46 1.85 -8.27
N PHE A 524 4.97 3.01 -7.84
CA PHE A 524 4.27 4.06 -7.08
C PHE A 524 4.53 5.44 -7.71
N THR A 525 3.50 6.27 -7.91
CA THR A 525 3.64 7.61 -8.53
C THR A 525 3.45 8.74 -7.51
N LEU A 526 4.46 9.59 -7.32
CA LEU A 526 4.43 10.77 -6.43
C LEU A 526 4.87 12.06 -7.16
N ALA A 527 4.61 13.24 -6.57
CA ALA A 527 5.06 14.52 -7.14
C ALA A 527 6.48 14.92 -6.66
N LYS A 528 7.34 15.39 -7.57
CA LYS A 528 8.79 15.55 -7.34
C LYS A 528 9.24 16.37 -6.12
N LYS A 529 8.52 17.43 -5.73
CA LYS A 529 8.87 18.21 -4.50
C LYS A 529 8.58 17.48 -3.18
N THR A 530 7.83 16.39 -3.25
CA THR A 530 7.53 15.49 -2.14
C THR A 530 8.47 14.27 -2.18
N ALA A 531 8.91 13.86 -3.37
CA ALA A 531 9.68 12.63 -3.63
C ALA A 531 11.09 12.58 -3.00
N GLU A 532 11.89 13.66 -3.08
CA GLU A 532 13.27 13.68 -2.55
C GLU A 532 13.33 13.44 -1.02
N TYR A 533 12.21 13.66 -0.30
CA TYR A 533 12.04 13.35 1.12
C TYR A 533 11.26 12.05 1.38
N TYR A 534 10.41 11.63 0.44
CA TYR A 534 9.67 10.37 0.50
C TYR A 534 10.55 9.16 0.22
N GLU A 535 11.33 9.11 -0.86
CA GLU A 535 12.06 7.89 -1.27
C GLU A 535 12.95 7.33 -0.14
N ARG A 536 13.76 8.19 0.49
CA ARG A 536 14.64 7.77 1.59
C ARG A 536 13.91 7.48 2.90
N SER A 537 12.76 8.09 3.16
CA SER A 537 12.05 7.87 4.43
C SER A 537 10.98 6.78 4.34
N LEU A 538 10.37 6.58 3.17
CA LEU A 538 9.39 5.54 2.91
C LEU A 538 10.10 4.19 2.72
N ILE A 539 11.16 4.06 1.92
CA ILE A 539 11.91 2.80 1.85
C ILE A 539 12.49 2.46 3.24
N ALA A 540 13.18 3.40 3.89
CA ALA A 540 13.82 3.14 5.19
C ALA A 540 12.86 3.02 6.38
N LYS A 541 11.59 3.44 6.28
CA LYS A 541 10.56 3.13 7.30
C LYS A 541 9.74 1.92 6.94
N THR A 542 9.34 1.74 5.68
CA THR A 542 8.52 0.60 5.24
C THR A 542 9.33 -0.69 5.33
N ALA A 543 10.57 -0.73 4.82
CA ALA A 543 11.46 -1.89 5.04
C ALA A 543 11.71 -2.13 6.53
N LYS A 544 11.89 -1.09 7.34
CA LYS A 544 12.16 -1.20 8.78
C LYS A 544 10.91 -1.58 9.62
N LEU A 545 9.72 -1.20 9.19
CA LEU A 545 8.42 -1.60 9.77
C LEU A 545 8.01 -3.02 9.35
N PHE A 546 8.54 -3.52 8.23
CA PHE A 546 8.35 -4.91 7.79
C PHE A 546 9.46 -5.87 8.26
N THR A 547 10.63 -5.38 8.72
CA THR A 547 11.76 -6.21 9.16
C THR A 547 12.13 -6.11 10.64
N GLU A 548 11.70 -5.07 11.38
CA GLU A 548 11.84 -5.09 12.84
C GLU A 548 10.75 -5.98 13.48
N PRO A 549 11.09 -6.77 14.51
CA PRO A 549 10.12 -7.60 15.22
C PRO A 549 8.97 -6.77 15.77
N HIS A 550 7.74 -7.31 15.76
CA HIS A 550 6.56 -6.62 16.29
C HIS A 550 6.66 -6.43 17.81
N SER A 551 7.30 -5.33 18.23
CA SER A 551 7.30 -4.89 19.61
C SER A 551 5.88 -4.47 20.01
N ILE A 552 5.33 -5.16 21.01
CA ILE A 552 4.11 -4.68 21.67
C ILE A 552 4.52 -3.39 22.41
N PRO A 553 3.83 -2.26 22.23
CA PRO A 553 4.15 -1.05 22.97
C PRO A 553 4.06 -1.30 24.48
N THR A 554 5.19 -1.15 25.19
CA THR A 554 5.23 -1.25 26.66
C THR A 554 4.33 -0.21 27.31
N ASN A 555 4.11 0.93 26.65
CA ASN A 555 3.41 2.08 27.23
C ASN A 555 1.87 1.95 27.19
N ASN A 556 1.30 0.93 26.53
CA ASN A 556 -0.14 0.78 26.36
C ASN A 556 -0.81 -0.08 27.47
N THR A 557 -0.30 -0.05 28.70
CA THR A 557 -0.90 -0.80 29.82
C THR A 557 -0.86 0.03 31.10
N GLU A 558 -2.03 0.25 31.67
CA GLU A 558 -2.27 1.14 32.81
C GLU A 558 -2.98 0.38 33.95
N PRO A 559 -2.52 0.50 35.21
CA PRO A 559 -3.21 -0.08 36.35
C PRO A 559 -4.33 0.87 36.80
N LEU A 560 -5.55 0.67 36.29
CA LEU A 560 -6.72 1.46 36.70
C LEU A 560 -7.24 1.01 38.07
N ILE A 561 -6.72 1.63 39.13
CA ILE A 561 -7.06 1.32 40.53
C ILE A 561 -8.31 2.09 40.96
N THR A 562 -9.23 1.42 41.65
CA THR A 562 -10.44 2.04 42.23
C THR A 562 -10.37 2.11 43.74
N ASP A 563 -10.93 3.17 44.32
CA ASP A 563 -10.99 3.43 45.76
C ASP A 563 -12.32 4.15 46.11
N HIS A 564 -12.54 4.54 47.36
CA HIS A 564 -13.75 5.19 47.84
C HIS A 564 -13.46 6.59 48.38
N ARG A 565 -14.29 7.56 47.98
CA ARG A 565 -14.31 8.88 48.65
C ARG A 565 -14.88 8.77 50.07
N PRO A 566 -14.70 9.81 50.91
CA PRO A 566 -15.33 9.88 52.24
C PRO A 566 -16.87 9.78 52.25
N ASP A 567 -17.56 9.97 51.11
CA ASP A 567 -19.01 9.73 50.97
C ASP A 567 -19.37 8.28 50.62
N GLY A 568 -18.40 7.35 50.66
CA GLY A 568 -18.58 5.93 50.36
C GLY A 568 -18.76 5.61 48.88
N LYS A 569 -18.57 6.58 47.97
CA LYS A 569 -18.71 6.35 46.53
C LYS A 569 -17.39 5.95 45.90
N ALA A 570 -17.45 4.91 45.05
CA ALA A 570 -16.33 4.47 44.24
C ALA A 570 -15.84 5.57 43.28
N VAL A 571 -14.52 5.67 43.15
CA VAL A 571 -13.77 6.57 42.27
C VAL A 571 -12.49 5.86 41.80
N PHE A 572 -11.77 6.44 40.85
CA PHE A 572 -10.40 6.00 40.56
C PHE A 572 -9.43 6.62 41.57
N ASN A 573 -8.48 5.82 42.06
CA ASN A 573 -7.32 6.33 42.79
C ASN A 573 -6.33 6.89 41.77
N THR A 574 -5.78 8.09 42.04
CA THR A 574 -4.84 8.79 41.15
C THR A 574 -3.48 9.04 41.81
N GLU A 575 -3.16 8.31 42.88
CA GLU A 575 -1.90 8.43 43.64
C GLU A 575 -0.78 7.59 43.02
N ILE A 576 -1.14 6.53 42.27
CA ILE A 576 -0.22 5.77 41.43
C ILE A 576 -0.27 6.34 40.00
N PRO A 577 0.84 6.86 39.45
CA PRO A 577 0.87 7.33 38.07
C PRO A 577 0.85 6.18 37.06
N ALA A 578 0.14 6.38 35.96
CA ALA A 578 0.20 5.56 34.74
C ALA A 578 1.17 6.19 33.71
N PRO A 579 1.77 5.42 32.77
CA PRO A 579 1.60 3.97 32.54
C PRO A 579 2.43 3.10 33.51
N LEU A 580 2.31 1.78 33.38
CA LEU A 580 3.11 0.82 34.17
C LEU A 580 4.63 1.08 34.07
N SER A 581 5.32 0.90 35.20
CA SER A 581 6.80 0.91 35.24
C SER A 581 7.33 -0.48 34.84
N TRP A 582 7.97 -0.56 33.67
CA TRP A 582 8.54 -1.79 33.14
C TRP A 582 10.03 -1.92 33.49
N GLN A 583 10.38 -3.03 34.12
CA GLN A 583 11.75 -3.46 34.33
C GLN A 583 12.19 -4.33 33.15
N LYS A 584 13.23 -3.92 32.42
CA LYS A 584 13.87 -4.78 31.41
C LYS A 584 14.71 -5.86 32.10
N LEU A 585 14.58 -7.09 31.61
CA LEU A 585 15.34 -8.25 32.04
C LEU A 585 16.58 -8.45 31.13
N PRO A 586 17.64 -9.13 31.60
CA PRO A 586 18.83 -9.41 30.79
C PRO A 586 18.54 -10.19 29.48
N SER A 587 17.43 -10.94 29.42
CA SER A 587 16.97 -11.67 28.23
C SER A 587 16.46 -10.78 27.09
N GLY A 588 16.34 -9.46 27.31
CA GLY A 588 15.65 -8.52 26.43
C GLY A 588 14.14 -8.42 26.69
N SER A 589 13.58 -9.35 27.45
CA SER A 589 12.18 -9.37 27.89
C SER A 589 11.93 -8.23 28.89
N ALA A 590 10.67 -7.86 29.13
CA ALA A 590 10.31 -6.87 30.14
C ALA A 590 9.25 -7.42 31.10
N ILE A 591 9.27 -6.93 32.35
CA ILE A 591 8.29 -7.29 33.37
C ILE A 591 7.79 -6.04 34.09
N ALA A 592 6.49 -5.93 34.29
CA ALA A 592 5.86 -4.89 35.08
C ALA A 592 5.12 -5.49 36.27
N LEU A 593 5.26 -4.87 37.44
CA LEU A 593 4.37 -5.10 38.58
C LEU A 593 3.14 -4.20 38.42
N SER A 594 1.94 -4.77 38.35
CA SER A 594 0.70 -3.99 38.16
C SER A 594 -0.14 -3.84 39.42
N TYR A 595 -0.04 -4.79 40.36
CA TYR A 595 -0.57 -4.68 41.71
C TYR A 595 0.04 -5.72 42.64
N SER A 596 -0.04 -5.50 43.96
CA SER A 596 0.37 -6.50 44.97
C SER A 596 -0.24 -6.23 46.34
N THR A 597 -0.59 -7.29 47.07
CA THR A 597 -0.98 -7.23 48.48
C THR A 597 0.07 -7.91 49.38
N THR A 598 -0.02 -7.72 50.69
CA THR A 598 0.87 -8.38 51.69
C THR A 598 0.11 -9.27 52.68
N GLU A 599 -1.20 -9.44 52.51
CA GLU A 599 -2.03 -10.29 53.37
C GLU A 599 -3.27 -10.81 52.63
N PHE A 600 -3.82 -11.91 53.15
CA PHE A 600 -5.03 -12.55 52.66
C PHE A 600 -5.92 -12.96 53.86
N PRO A 601 -7.19 -12.53 53.91
CA PRO A 601 -7.86 -11.59 53.00
C PRO A 601 -7.18 -10.22 52.98
N ALA A 602 -7.17 -9.56 51.81
CA ALA A 602 -6.51 -8.26 51.65
C ALA A 602 -7.24 -7.16 52.42
N ASN A 603 -6.49 -6.31 53.13
CA ASN A 603 -7.02 -5.17 53.87
C ASN A 603 -6.90 -3.89 53.04
N LEU A 604 -8.06 -3.36 52.61
CA LEU A 604 -8.15 -2.13 51.82
C LEU A 604 -8.40 -0.88 52.70
N ASP A 605 -8.48 -1.02 54.02
CA ASP A 605 -8.85 0.07 54.93
C ASP A 605 -7.81 1.21 54.90
N GLY A 606 -8.20 2.35 54.35
CA GLY A 606 -7.37 3.56 54.31
C GLY A 606 -6.19 3.46 53.34
N GLY A 607 -6.30 2.67 52.27
CA GLY A 607 -5.30 2.60 51.20
C GLY A 607 -3.96 1.99 51.63
N LYS A 608 -3.94 1.14 52.67
CA LYS A 608 -2.71 0.50 53.17
C LYS A 608 -2.02 -0.36 52.11
N ASP A 609 -2.82 -1.08 51.33
CA ASP A 609 -2.36 -1.88 50.20
C ASP A 609 -1.82 -1.00 49.06
N ILE A 610 -2.49 0.11 48.74
CA ILE A 610 -2.03 1.11 47.76
C ILE A 610 -0.68 1.71 48.18
N ALA A 611 -0.55 2.17 49.43
CA ALA A 611 0.71 2.69 49.97
C ALA A 611 1.83 1.63 49.95
N LYS A 612 1.49 0.36 50.19
CA LYS A 612 2.44 -0.74 50.14
C LYS A 612 2.86 -1.07 48.71
N TYR A 613 1.93 -1.12 47.77
CA TYR A 613 2.19 -1.26 46.33
C TYR A 613 3.04 -0.10 45.79
N GLN A 614 2.79 1.14 46.21
CA GLN A 614 3.62 2.30 45.87
C GLN A 614 5.08 2.13 46.35
N SER A 615 5.30 1.55 47.54
CA SER A 615 6.65 1.20 48.00
C SER A 615 7.32 0.14 47.13
N TYR A 616 6.53 -0.82 46.63
CA TYR A 616 7.01 -1.90 45.74
C TYR A 616 7.32 -1.43 44.32
N LEU A 617 6.72 -0.34 43.83
CA LEU A 617 7.13 0.28 42.56
C LEU A 617 8.56 0.87 42.62
N GLN A 618 9.03 1.26 43.81
CA GLN A 618 10.40 1.75 44.02
C GLN A 618 11.39 0.63 44.36
N SER A 619 10.92 -0.41 45.06
CA SER A 619 11.71 -1.57 45.47
C SER A 619 10.89 -2.84 45.22
N PRO A 620 10.96 -3.44 44.01
CA PRO A 620 10.12 -4.58 43.64
C PRO A 620 10.24 -5.77 44.59
N PRO A 621 9.12 -6.48 44.87
CA PRO A 621 9.15 -7.70 45.66
C PRO A 621 9.76 -8.85 44.85
N GLY A 622 9.95 -9.99 45.51
CA GLY A 622 10.18 -11.27 44.85
C GLY A 622 9.01 -11.68 43.93
N LEU A 623 9.11 -12.86 43.33
CA LEU A 623 8.02 -13.38 42.48
C LEU A 623 6.73 -13.53 43.29
N THR A 624 6.83 -13.96 44.55
CA THR A 624 5.76 -13.97 45.55
C THR A 624 5.95 -12.88 46.61
N VAL A 625 4.87 -12.62 47.35
CA VAL A 625 4.86 -11.85 48.60
C VAL A 625 4.22 -12.73 49.68
N PRO A 626 4.90 -13.04 50.80
CA PRO A 626 4.33 -13.87 51.86
C PRO A 626 3.00 -13.35 52.38
N GLY A 627 2.02 -14.25 52.51
CA GLY A 627 0.64 -13.95 52.89
C GLY A 627 -0.19 -13.19 51.84
N GLY A 628 0.39 -12.69 50.76
CA GLY A 628 -0.26 -11.80 49.79
C GLY A 628 -0.43 -12.39 48.38
N SER A 629 -0.71 -11.51 47.42
CA SER A 629 -0.70 -11.82 45.99
C SER A 629 0.09 -10.80 45.19
N VAL A 630 0.57 -11.22 44.01
CA VAL A 630 1.37 -10.40 43.11
C VAL A 630 0.80 -10.51 41.70
N LEU A 631 0.47 -9.38 41.07
CA LEU A 631 0.04 -9.29 39.69
C LEU A 631 1.19 -8.73 38.84
N ARG A 632 1.62 -9.48 37.83
CA ARG A 632 2.63 -9.02 36.86
C ARG A 632 2.17 -9.21 35.41
N VAL A 633 2.72 -8.38 34.54
CA VAL A 633 2.67 -8.57 33.08
C VAL A 633 4.10 -8.77 32.59
N VAL A 634 4.31 -9.75 31.72
CA VAL A 634 5.61 -10.11 31.14
C VAL A 634 5.52 -10.01 29.62
N ASP A 635 6.44 -9.25 29.04
CA ASP A 635 6.65 -9.12 27.60
C ASP A 635 7.87 -9.93 27.21
N LEU A 636 7.65 -11.05 26.52
CA LEU A 636 8.67 -11.96 26.05
C LEU A 636 9.03 -11.61 24.61
N ASN A 637 10.27 -11.16 24.40
CA ASN A 637 10.83 -10.88 23.08
C ASN A 637 10.90 -12.15 22.21
N PRO A 638 10.91 -12.03 20.87
CA PRO A 638 10.97 -13.17 19.97
C PRO A 638 12.17 -14.09 20.29
N GLY A 639 11.93 -15.39 20.26
CA GLY A 639 12.91 -16.43 20.56
C GLY A 639 13.41 -16.50 22.01
N SER A 640 12.87 -15.67 22.92
CA SER A 640 13.31 -15.69 24.32
C SER A 640 12.89 -16.97 25.05
N LEU A 641 13.73 -17.38 26.01
CA LEU A 641 13.51 -18.50 26.91
C LEU A 641 13.87 -18.04 28.33
N SER A 642 12.95 -18.21 29.28
CA SER A 642 13.24 -17.97 30.70
C SER A 642 14.13 -19.09 31.27
N PRO A 643 14.83 -18.87 32.40
CA PRO A 643 15.38 -19.96 33.19
C PRO A 643 14.31 -20.99 33.56
N MET A 644 14.74 -22.25 33.68
CA MET A 644 13.94 -23.33 34.27
C MET A 644 13.93 -23.14 35.79
N HIS A 645 12.77 -22.88 36.39
CA HIS A 645 12.65 -22.51 37.80
C HIS A 645 11.34 -23.00 38.42
N ARG A 646 11.32 -23.10 39.76
CA ARG A 646 10.14 -23.41 40.58
C ARG A 646 9.97 -22.33 41.65
N THR A 647 8.93 -21.52 41.49
CA THR A 647 8.47 -20.59 42.54
C THR A 647 7.58 -21.34 43.53
N LEU A 648 7.59 -20.96 44.82
CA LEU A 648 6.63 -21.46 45.81
C LEU A 648 5.27 -20.75 45.68
N SER A 649 4.61 -20.96 44.55
CA SER A 649 3.37 -20.27 44.20
C SER A 649 2.33 -21.13 43.49
N LEU A 650 1.10 -20.65 43.55
CA LEU A 650 0.01 -20.99 42.65
C LEU A 650 -0.21 -19.80 41.70
N ASP A 651 0.03 -19.99 40.41
CA ASP A 651 -0.04 -18.92 39.41
C ASP A 651 -1.17 -19.15 38.42
N TYR A 652 -1.91 -18.08 38.16
CA TYR A 652 -2.92 -17.99 37.10
C TYR A 652 -2.33 -17.15 35.97
N GLY A 653 -1.85 -17.81 34.92
CA GLY A 653 -1.29 -17.18 33.72
C GLY A 653 -2.32 -17.08 32.60
N VAL A 654 -2.29 -15.98 31.83
CA VAL A 654 -3.13 -15.78 30.63
C VAL A 654 -2.28 -15.19 29.51
N VAL A 655 -2.25 -15.84 28.35
CA VAL A 655 -1.59 -15.29 27.15
C VAL A 655 -2.48 -14.18 26.58
N MET A 656 -2.04 -12.93 26.70
CA MET A 656 -2.80 -11.76 26.25
C MET A 656 -2.52 -11.40 24.79
N GLU A 657 -1.30 -11.65 24.31
CA GLU A 657 -0.86 -11.39 22.94
C GLU A 657 0.24 -12.38 22.53
N GLY A 658 0.32 -12.72 21.24
CA GLY A 658 1.31 -13.67 20.70
C GLY A 658 1.02 -15.14 21.08
N GLU A 659 2.08 -15.95 21.02
CA GLU A 659 2.09 -17.36 21.36
C GLU A 659 3.28 -17.67 22.28
N ILE A 660 3.15 -18.68 23.15
CA ILE A 660 4.11 -19.04 24.21
C ILE A 660 4.15 -20.56 24.32
N ASP A 661 5.33 -21.14 24.53
CA ASP A 661 5.44 -22.51 25.02
C ASP A 661 5.74 -22.53 26.52
N LEU A 662 5.01 -23.35 27.27
CA LEU A 662 5.35 -23.78 28.61
C LEU A 662 6.17 -25.06 28.52
N LEU A 663 7.39 -25.04 29.05
CA LEU A 663 8.29 -26.19 29.16
C LEU A 663 8.31 -26.67 30.62
N LEU A 664 8.25 -27.98 30.84
CA LEU A 664 8.37 -28.61 32.16
C LEU A 664 9.67 -29.43 32.27
N ASP A 665 10.12 -29.68 33.51
CA ASP A 665 11.31 -30.52 33.78
C ASP A 665 11.15 -32.00 33.38
N SER A 666 9.92 -32.47 33.16
CA SER A 666 9.62 -33.77 32.55
C SER A 666 9.98 -33.85 31.06
N GLY A 667 10.30 -32.72 30.42
CA GLY A 667 10.46 -32.61 28.97
C GLY A 667 9.14 -32.43 28.21
N GLU A 668 7.99 -32.38 28.90
CA GLU A 668 6.73 -31.98 28.27
C GLU A 668 6.75 -30.50 27.88
N VAL A 669 6.23 -30.21 26.69
CA VAL A 669 6.06 -28.85 26.17
C VAL A 669 4.60 -28.67 25.77
N ARG A 670 3.99 -27.55 26.18
CA ARG A 670 2.65 -27.14 25.78
C ARG A 670 2.69 -25.77 25.12
N HIS A 671 2.36 -25.75 23.84
CA HIS A 671 2.18 -24.53 23.07
C HIS A 671 0.82 -23.90 23.42
N MET A 672 0.84 -22.61 23.74
CA MET A 672 -0.29 -21.79 24.18
C MET A 672 -0.44 -20.57 23.27
N LYS A 673 -1.68 -20.24 22.94
CA LYS A 673 -2.05 -19.12 22.06
C LYS A 673 -2.78 -18.03 22.84
N ARG A 674 -2.90 -16.84 22.25
CA ARG A 674 -3.71 -15.74 22.79
C ARG A 674 -5.09 -16.21 23.26
N GLY A 675 -5.39 -15.97 24.52
CA GLY A 675 -6.62 -16.38 25.21
C GLY A 675 -6.47 -17.64 26.08
N ASP A 676 -5.40 -18.43 25.92
CA ASP A 676 -5.16 -19.62 26.73
C ASP A 676 -4.78 -19.26 28.17
N ILE A 677 -5.24 -20.10 29.11
CA ILE A 677 -5.08 -19.93 30.56
C ILE A 677 -4.29 -21.12 31.11
N ILE A 678 -3.29 -20.84 31.95
CA ILE A 678 -2.47 -21.83 32.64
C ILE A 678 -2.62 -21.69 34.16
N ILE A 679 -2.68 -22.84 34.84
CA ILE A 679 -2.71 -22.96 36.29
C ILE A 679 -1.39 -23.63 36.73
N GLN A 680 -0.39 -22.83 37.07
CA GLN A 680 0.94 -23.30 37.46
C GLN A 680 0.95 -23.65 38.96
N ARG A 681 1.34 -24.87 39.33
CA ARG A 681 1.13 -25.41 40.69
C ARG A 681 2.45 -25.74 41.39
N GLY A 682 3.31 -24.75 41.60
CA GLY A 682 4.65 -24.97 42.18
C GLY A 682 5.49 -25.96 41.39
N THR A 683 5.30 -26.00 40.07
CA THR A 683 5.99 -26.91 39.14
C THR A 683 7.23 -26.25 38.55
N MET A 684 8.28 -27.05 38.32
CA MET A 684 9.51 -26.59 37.68
C MET A 684 9.23 -26.33 36.20
N HIS A 685 9.54 -25.12 35.72
CA HIS A 685 9.13 -24.69 34.39
C HIS A 685 9.98 -23.57 33.77
N ALA A 686 9.89 -23.45 32.45
CA ALA A 686 10.39 -22.33 31.68
C ALA A 686 9.34 -21.85 30.67
N TRP A 687 9.38 -20.55 30.35
CA TRP A 687 8.54 -19.91 29.34
C TRP A 687 9.38 -19.60 28.11
N ARG A 688 8.93 -20.03 26.93
CA ARG A 688 9.55 -19.71 25.65
C ARG A 688 8.58 -18.91 24.78
N ASN A 689 9.06 -17.86 24.12
CA ASN A 689 8.38 -17.31 22.95
C ASN A 689 8.89 -18.04 21.69
N PRO A 690 8.10 -18.91 21.04
CA PRO A 690 8.53 -19.65 19.85
C PRO A 690 8.60 -18.79 18.58
N SER A 691 7.99 -17.60 18.54
CA SER A 691 8.08 -16.74 17.36
C SER A 691 9.49 -16.19 17.19
N LYS A 692 9.98 -16.19 15.96
CA LYS A 692 11.25 -15.56 15.56
C LYS A 692 11.09 -14.05 15.29
N THR A 693 9.85 -13.55 15.22
CA THR A 693 9.50 -12.22 14.69
C THR A 693 8.55 -11.40 15.57
N ASP A 694 7.85 -12.01 16.51
CA ASP A 694 6.75 -11.35 17.24
C ASP A 694 6.97 -11.46 18.75
N TRP A 695 6.63 -10.40 19.48
CA TRP A 695 6.61 -10.43 20.94
C TRP A 695 5.35 -11.15 21.43
N ALA A 696 5.46 -11.78 22.60
CA ALA A 696 4.33 -12.36 23.31
C ALA A 696 4.16 -11.67 24.67
N ARG A 697 2.91 -11.49 25.11
CA ARG A 697 2.58 -10.85 26.39
C ARG A 697 1.75 -11.80 27.24
N VAL A 698 2.22 -12.08 28.46
CA VAL A 698 1.54 -12.95 29.43
C VAL A 698 1.22 -12.16 30.70
N PHE A 699 -0.01 -12.31 31.19
CA PHE A 699 -0.47 -11.78 32.46
C PHE A 699 -0.42 -12.88 33.51
N PHE A 700 0.06 -12.58 34.71
CA PHE A 700 0.13 -13.53 35.83
C PHE A 700 -0.46 -12.93 37.11
N VAL A 701 -1.27 -13.73 37.81
CA VAL A 701 -1.59 -13.53 39.23
C VAL A 701 -0.96 -14.68 40.01
N MET A 702 -0.01 -14.35 40.88
CA MET A 702 0.75 -15.30 41.70
C MET A 702 0.30 -15.20 43.15
N GLN A 703 0.07 -16.34 43.80
CA GLN A 703 -0.26 -16.44 45.23
C GLN A 703 0.78 -17.34 45.92
N GLU A 704 1.18 -17.01 47.15
CA GLU A 704 2.05 -17.89 47.95
C GLU A 704 1.42 -19.29 48.13
N SER A 705 2.23 -20.34 47.96
CA SER A 705 1.82 -21.72 48.23
C SER A 705 2.72 -22.39 49.26
N GLN A 706 2.18 -23.38 49.98
CA GLN A 706 3.00 -24.28 50.79
C GLN A 706 3.93 -25.13 49.89
N PRO A 707 5.15 -25.47 50.35
CA PRO A 707 6.04 -26.41 49.64
C PRO A 707 5.34 -27.73 49.32
N VAL A 708 5.50 -28.20 48.07
CA VAL A 708 4.87 -29.44 47.60
C VAL A 708 5.54 -30.64 48.27
N GLN A 709 4.76 -31.50 48.89
CA GLN A 709 5.22 -32.75 49.48
C GLN A 709 4.93 -33.92 48.54
N LEU A 710 5.95 -34.71 48.20
CA LEU A 710 5.82 -35.94 47.45
C LEU A 710 5.49 -37.13 48.37
N GLU A 711 4.96 -38.22 47.80
CA GLU A 711 4.56 -39.42 48.56
C GLU A 711 5.73 -40.11 49.28
N ASP A 712 6.95 -39.93 48.79
CA ASP A 712 8.19 -40.44 49.41
C ASP A 712 8.70 -39.57 50.59
N GLY A 713 8.01 -38.47 50.89
CA GLY A 713 8.37 -37.50 51.92
C GLY A 713 9.36 -36.42 51.47
N LYS A 714 9.73 -36.37 50.19
CA LYS A 714 10.57 -35.29 49.64
C LYS A 714 9.75 -33.99 49.52
N THR A 715 10.23 -32.94 50.18
CA THR A 715 9.72 -31.58 49.99
C THR A 715 10.35 -30.93 48.77
N LEU A 716 9.54 -30.34 47.89
CA LEU A 716 9.97 -29.48 46.80
C LEU A 716 9.89 -28.02 47.26
N GLY A 717 11.07 -27.42 47.50
CA GLY A 717 11.22 -26.00 47.83
C GLY A 717 11.28 -25.11 46.59
N GLU A 718 11.47 -23.81 46.83
CA GLU A 718 11.82 -22.84 45.79
C GLU A 718 13.15 -23.23 45.13
N ASP A 719 13.24 -23.06 43.82
CA ASP A 719 14.39 -23.46 43.01
C ASP A 719 14.53 -22.47 41.85
N ASP A 720 15.47 -21.54 41.96
CA ASP A 720 15.73 -20.48 40.98
C ASP A 720 16.53 -20.96 39.75
N GLY A 721 16.69 -22.28 39.58
CA GLY A 721 17.40 -22.90 38.44
C GLY A 721 18.92 -22.80 38.53
N MET A 722 19.43 -22.04 39.49
CA MET A 722 20.85 -21.82 39.77
C MET A 722 21.40 -22.91 40.70
N GLY A 723 21.26 -24.17 40.29
CA GLY A 723 21.89 -25.30 40.97
C GLY A 723 23.40 -25.10 41.06
N THR A 724 23.98 -25.31 42.25
CA THR A 724 25.43 -25.19 42.47
C THR A 724 26.22 -26.12 41.55
N ALA A 725 27.31 -25.57 40.98
CA ALA A 725 28.22 -26.17 40.00
C ALA A 725 28.63 -27.64 40.24
#